data_AF-A0A7C3BQX2-F1
#
_entry.id   AF-A0A7C3BQX2-F1
#
_cell.length_a   1.000
_cell.length_b   1.000
_cell.length_c   1.000
_cell.angle_alpha   90.00
_cell.angle_beta   90.00
_cell.angle_gamma   90.00
#
_symmetry.space_group_name_H-M   'P 1'
#
loop_
_entity.id
_entity.type
_entity.pdbx_description
1 polymer ?
#
loop_
_entity_poly.entity_id
_entity_poly.type
_entity_poly.pdbx_seq_one_letter_code
_entity_poly.pdbx_strand_id
1 'polypeptide(L)'
;QHQIQPDPIDRCAAWTMTAIHTLHRYNSLLRNEWRERVYTYLLREATQDTPYAQQCAGLYRRWEGQRPYKRPANAPSDQDYAIYRRVEFDRFLEEALVELPNSLRRRWLEAAQKAKAASLPAYQRQMSILARLDPGPYGESIVPIPLGNAQVGIIHRGRYYLLPLCAPGTTQMPDVSAVRAQLAALMQRKPELPAVSLIPLAETPRAHLPDLQEKSDAAFRQALDALQQAPILINCDTLSQSLPLAQLRQGAERGIGSHPLTILDAGQTFVFDQSHIFFDGVGGAALSEIMTNEAAEWAVYLNTLPPPQPAQPAPRPLTLNFQPEQLNLPHRQAEAVAESDAVNLKAIQSLRKLFKRRNDLLQFTVNDLLSLYRAIHACTYRPSADILTELQALANDGGPKSAAASVALKAISPENQRNPAILIPVDASQRSPRDRLYPMNFEVPLEELDLLTLHQQSIQFLKAYKIGSADYAQFDRVQRRYLAMLAGFGAVMSRAKEIAIAGEAASVGTVKLLAHLPTPLQRLLDSVPGQFDLLNDLIKGREIFSNVGKVASTSTLTRFITAKDDNEKKILAWGILTDAQGVMRISLRDFRPHVIMLVELGYGELASRITQDYLNAYTFGLNKYIQELYRITLAGQPSDS
;
A
#
# COMPACT_ATOMS: atom_id res chain seq x y z
N GLN A 1 18.48 -3.66 16.01
CA GLN A 1 19.68 -4.09 15.25
C GLN A 1 20.97 -3.65 15.93
N HIS A 2 21.16 -2.35 16.22
CA HIS A 2 22.44 -1.82 16.71
C HIS A 2 22.51 -1.50 18.21
N GLN A 3 21.41 -1.69 18.96
CA GLN A 3 21.31 -1.40 20.41
C GLN A 3 21.69 0.04 20.79
N ILE A 4 21.46 0.98 19.88
CA ILE A 4 21.67 2.42 20.11
C ILE A 4 20.34 3.13 20.36
N GLN A 5 20.39 4.22 21.11
CA GLN A 5 19.30 5.17 21.27
C GLN A 5 19.84 6.57 20.92
N PRO A 6 19.78 6.98 19.64
CA PRO A 6 20.21 8.31 19.24
C PRO A 6 19.39 9.36 19.98
N ASP A 7 20.01 10.47 20.36
CA ASP A 7 19.28 11.61 20.90
C ASP A 7 18.31 12.18 19.83
N PRO A 8 17.32 13.01 20.22
CA PRO A 8 16.31 13.50 19.27
C PRO A 8 16.88 14.28 18.08
N ILE A 9 18.00 15.01 18.24
CA ILE A 9 18.65 15.75 17.17
C ILE A 9 19.29 14.76 16.20
N ASP A 10 20.01 13.76 16.70
CA ASP A 10 20.68 12.75 15.86
C ASP A 10 19.68 11.83 15.17
N ARG A 11 18.57 11.51 15.84
CA ARG A 11 17.44 10.79 15.25
C ARG A 11 16.83 11.57 14.08
N CYS A 12 16.59 12.87 14.24
CA CYS A 12 16.10 13.73 13.16
C CYS A 12 17.15 13.91 12.04
N ALA A 13 18.42 14.06 12.39
CA ALA A 13 19.53 14.19 11.44
C ALA A 13 19.68 12.91 10.60
N ALA A 14 19.52 11.73 11.18
CA ALA A 14 19.57 10.47 10.45
C ALA A 14 18.51 10.39 9.34
N TRP A 15 17.26 10.77 9.65
CA TRP A 15 16.19 10.81 8.64
C TRP A 15 16.37 11.95 7.64
N THR A 16 16.87 13.11 8.08
CA THR A 16 17.13 14.25 7.19
C THR A 16 18.22 13.88 6.16
N MET A 17 19.33 13.29 6.61
CA MET A 17 20.38 12.80 5.72
C MET A 17 19.90 11.67 4.80
N THR A 18 19.05 10.77 5.32
CA THR A 18 18.40 9.73 4.51
C THR A 18 17.53 10.32 3.41
N ALA A 19 16.74 11.34 3.71
CA ALA A 19 15.91 12.03 2.71
C ALA A 19 16.79 12.72 1.66
N ILE A 20 17.87 13.40 2.09
CA ILE A 20 18.86 14.02 1.20
C ILE A 20 19.47 12.98 0.26
N HIS A 21 20.05 11.91 0.82
CA HIS A 21 20.65 10.81 0.06
C HIS A 21 19.67 10.18 -0.93
N THR A 22 18.45 9.91 -0.47
CA THR A 22 17.40 9.29 -1.29
C THR A 22 17.07 10.16 -2.49
N LEU A 23 16.85 11.47 -2.31
CA LEU A 23 16.51 12.38 -3.40
C LEU A 23 17.66 12.58 -4.39
N HIS A 24 18.91 12.68 -3.91
CA HIS A 24 20.09 12.75 -4.78
C HIS A 24 20.29 11.49 -5.62
N ARG A 25 19.96 10.31 -5.08
CA ARG A 25 20.18 9.01 -5.71
C ARG A 25 18.93 8.38 -6.32
N TYR A 26 17.77 9.06 -6.26
CA TYR A 26 16.48 8.47 -6.63
C TYR A 26 16.45 7.97 -8.08
N ASN A 27 17.01 8.74 -9.01
CA ASN A 27 17.12 8.32 -10.41
C ASN A 27 17.95 7.04 -10.60
N SER A 28 18.97 6.82 -9.77
CA SER A 28 19.75 5.57 -9.79
C SER A 28 18.94 4.40 -9.25
N LEU A 29 18.13 4.61 -8.21
CA LEU A 29 17.20 3.59 -7.70
C LEU A 29 16.15 3.20 -8.76
N LEU A 30 15.53 4.19 -9.41
CA LEU A 30 14.60 3.97 -10.52
C LEU A 30 15.27 3.22 -11.69
N ARG A 31 16.52 3.57 -12.02
CA ARG A 31 17.28 2.86 -13.06
C ARG A 31 17.47 1.38 -12.71
N ASN A 32 17.78 1.07 -11.46
CA ASN A 32 17.93 -0.31 -11.02
C ASN A 32 16.60 -1.06 -11.11
N GLU A 33 15.51 -0.48 -10.60
CA GLU A 33 14.18 -1.11 -10.67
C GLU A 33 13.77 -1.38 -12.12
N TRP A 34 13.91 -0.40 -13.01
CA TRP A 34 13.64 -0.55 -14.43
C TRP A 34 14.50 -1.65 -15.06
N ARG A 35 15.82 -1.66 -14.77
CA ARG A 35 16.76 -2.65 -15.31
C ARG A 35 16.37 -4.06 -14.85
N GLU A 36 16.09 -4.25 -13.57
CA GLU A 36 15.72 -5.53 -12.98
C GLU A 36 14.50 -6.15 -13.66
N ARG A 37 13.46 -5.34 -13.89
CA ARG A 37 12.22 -5.77 -14.55
C ARG A 37 12.42 -6.01 -16.04
N VAL A 38 12.98 -5.03 -16.76
CA VAL A 38 13.10 -5.11 -18.22
C VAL A 38 14.12 -6.15 -18.66
N TYR A 39 15.24 -6.32 -17.96
CA TYR A 39 16.28 -7.25 -18.38
C TYR A 39 15.82 -8.70 -18.25
N THR A 40 15.15 -9.03 -17.15
CA THR A 40 14.58 -10.36 -16.92
C THR A 40 13.42 -10.65 -17.88
N TYR A 41 12.56 -9.67 -18.15
CA TYR A 41 11.50 -9.78 -19.15
C TYR A 41 12.07 -10.05 -20.55
N LEU A 42 12.99 -9.20 -21.03
CA LEU A 42 13.56 -9.34 -22.37
C LEU A 42 14.34 -10.65 -22.54
N LEU A 43 14.97 -11.15 -21.47
CA LEU A 43 15.67 -12.44 -21.52
C LEU A 43 14.68 -13.60 -21.66
N ARG A 44 13.56 -13.55 -20.94
CA ARG A 44 12.46 -14.51 -21.12
C ARG A 44 11.94 -14.49 -22.55
N GLU A 45 11.65 -13.32 -23.11
CA GLU A 45 11.16 -13.19 -24.50
C GLU A 45 12.19 -13.72 -25.51
N ALA A 46 13.48 -13.42 -25.32
CA ALA A 46 14.54 -13.87 -26.22
C ALA A 46 14.74 -15.40 -26.23
N THR A 47 14.29 -16.09 -25.18
CA THR A 47 14.46 -17.53 -24.98
C THR A 47 13.17 -18.34 -25.14
N GLN A 48 12.02 -17.69 -25.36
CA GLN A 48 10.69 -18.31 -25.33
C GLN A 48 10.57 -19.54 -26.25
N ASP A 49 11.14 -19.47 -27.46
CA ASP A 49 11.08 -20.55 -28.46
C ASP A 49 12.36 -21.40 -28.48
N THR A 50 13.07 -21.47 -27.35
CA THR A 50 14.35 -22.17 -27.21
C THR A 50 14.33 -23.15 -26.04
N PRO A 51 15.25 -24.13 -25.99
CA PRO A 51 15.36 -25.04 -24.84
C PRO A 51 15.60 -24.33 -23.48
N TYR A 52 16.04 -23.07 -23.49
CA TYR A 52 16.33 -22.28 -22.30
C TYR A 52 15.10 -21.56 -21.71
N ALA A 53 13.92 -21.64 -22.35
CA ALA A 53 12.72 -20.94 -21.93
C ALA A 53 12.35 -21.18 -20.45
N GLN A 54 12.42 -22.44 -20.01
CA GLN A 54 12.04 -22.83 -18.65
C GLN A 54 12.98 -22.22 -17.59
N GLN A 55 14.28 -22.17 -17.88
CA GLN A 55 15.30 -21.59 -17.00
C GLN A 55 15.09 -20.08 -16.81
N CYS A 56 14.70 -19.38 -17.89
CA CYS A 56 14.52 -17.94 -17.91
C CYS A 56 13.12 -17.47 -17.47
N ALA A 57 12.10 -18.34 -17.51
CA ALA A 57 10.71 -17.99 -17.20
C ALA A 57 10.51 -17.41 -15.78
N GLY A 58 11.28 -17.87 -14.80
CA GLY A 58 11.14 -17.50 -13.39
C GLY A 58 12.14 -16.47 -12.86
N LEU A 59 12.98 -15.86 -13.73
CA LEU A 59 14.13 -15.07 -13.29
C LEU A 59 13.76 -13.89 -12.37
N TYR A 60 12.75 -13.09 -12.73
CA TYR A 60 12.35 -11.95 -11.91
C TYR A 60 11.92 -12.36 -10.50
N ARG A 61 11.13 -13.44 -10.37
CA ARG A 61 10.71 -13.96 -9.05
C ARG A 61 11.88 -14.50 -8.22
N ARG A 62 12.86 -15.13 -8.88
CA ARG A 62 14.09 -15.58 -8.20
C ARG A 62 14.89 -14.39 -7.69
N TRP A 63 15.08 -13.36 -8.52
CA TRP A 63 15.74 -12.12 -8.12
C TRP A 63 15.03 -11.45 -6.95
N GLU A 64 13.71 -11.28 -7.05
CA GLU A 64 12.88 -10.67 -6.00
C GLU A 64 13.08 -11.34 -4.63
N GLY A 65 13.24 -12.66 -4.58
CA GLY A 65 13.47 -13.40 -3.34
C GLY A 65 14.81 -13.14 -2.66
N GLN A 66 15.81 -12.59 -3.38
CA GLN A 66 17.17 -12.34 -2.87
C GLN A 66 17.64 -10.90 -3.07
N ARG A 67 16.80 -10.04 -3.65
CA ARG A 67 17.09 -8.63 -3.91
C ARG A 67 17.54 -7.92 -2.63
N PRO A 68 18.69 -7.25 -2.61
CA PRO A 68 19.15 -6.54 -1.43
C PRO A 68 18.36 -5.25 -1.23
N TYR A 69 17.99 -4.98 0.03
CA TYR A 69 17.37 -3.72 0.47
C TYR A 69 18.30 -2.89 1.37
N LYS A 70 19.50 -3.38 1.62
CA LYS A 70 20.57 -2.71 2.36
C LYS A 70 21.92 -3.05 1.74
N ARG A 71 22.88 -2.14 1.92
CA ARG A 71 24.29 -2.40 1.65
C ARG A 71 24.91 -3.05 2.89
N PRO A 72 25.58 -4.22 2.78
CA PRO A 72 26.22 -4.82 3.94
C PRO A 72 27.46 -4.03 4.36
N ALA A 73 27.85 -4.12 5.63
CA ALA A 73 28.98 -3.36 6.19
C ALA A 73 30.33 -3.67 5.52
N ASN A 74 30.48 -4.85 4.93
CA ASN A 74 31.68 -5.28 4.19
C ASN A 74 31.63 -4.95 2.69
N ALA A 75 30.59 -4.25 2.21
CA ALA A 75 30.55 -3.79 0.83
C ALA A 75 31.68 -2.78 0.56
N PRO A 76 32.19 -2.71 -0.68
CA PRO A 76 33.21 -1.73 -1.05
C PRO A 76 32.78 -0.30 -0.68
N SER A 77 33.70 0.46 -0.08
CA SER A 77 33.44 1.80 0.45
C SER A 77 33.13 2.84 -0.63
N ASP A 78 33.55 2.58 -1.87
CA ASP A 78 33.28 3.39 -3.06
C ASP A 78 31.89 3.13 -3.68
N GLN A 79 31.16 2.14 -3.18
CA GLN A 79 29.83 1.79 -3.67
C GLN A 79 28.75 2.32 -2.72
N ASP A 80 27.91 3.22 -3.23
CA ASP A 80 26.62 3.51 -2.62
C ASP A 80 25.65 2.32 -2.80
N TYR A 81 24.53 2.35 -2.09
CA TYR A 81 23.54 1.27 -2.15
C TYR A 81 23.00 1.01 -3.57
N ALA A 82 22.82 2.06 -4.39
CA ALA A 82 22.32 1.89 -5.75
C ALA A 82 23.36 1.19 -6.64
N ILE A 83 24.64 1.52 -6.51
CA ILE A 83 25.73 0.83 -7.21
C ILE A 83 25.81 -0.62 -6.74
N TYR A 84 25.81 -0.86 -5.43
CA TYR A 84 25.87 -2.20 -4.85
C TYR A 84 24.73 -3.09 -5.38
N ARG A 85 23.47 -2.63 -5.30
CA ARG A 85 22.30 -3.38 -5.79
C ARG A 85 22.41 -3.71 -7.28
N ARG A 86 22.97 -2.82 -8.08
CA ARG A 86 23.20 -3.06 -9.52
C ARG A 86 24.23 -4.17 -9.74
N VAL A 87 25.34 -4.15 -9.00
CA VAL A 87 26.39 -5.18 -9.08
C VAL A 87 25.85 -6.55 -8.68
N GLU A 88 25.06 -6.62 -7.60
CA GLU A 88 24.40 -7.86 -7.17
C GLU A 88 23.43 -8.40 -8.22
N PHE A 89 22.67 -7.51 -8.87
CA PHE A 89 21.78 -7.91 -9.97
C PHE A 89 22.55 -8.41 -11.20
N ASP A 90 23.66 -7.76 -11.54
CA ASP A 90 24.50 -8.16 -12.68
C ASP A 90 25.13 -9.55 -12.43
N ARG A 91 25.58 -9.82 -11.20
CA ARG A 91 26.06 -11.16 -10.80
C ARG A 91 24.97 -12.23 -10.90
N PHE A 92 23.77 -11.91 -10.40
CA PHE A 92 22.62 -12.81 -10.52
C PHE A 92 22.27 -13.12 -11.99
N LEU A 93 22.29 -12.11 -12.85
CA LEU A 93 22.01 -12.31 -14.27
C LEU A 93 23.10 -13.13 -14.97
N GLU A 94 24.36 -12.95 -14.59
CA GLU A 94 25.49 -13.66 -15.20
C GLU A 94 25.31 -15.19 -15.09
N GLU A 95 24.85 -15.69 -13.96
CA GLU A 95 24.51 -17.12 -13.76
C GLU A 95 23.52 -17.64 -14.80
N ALA A 96 22.53 -16.82 -15.19
CA ALA A 96 21.55 -17.18 -16.21
C ALA A 96 22.07 -17.00 -17.65
N LEU A 97 23.11 -16.18 -17.84
CA LEU A 97 23.66 -15.87 -19.17
C LEU A 97 24.78 -16.83 -19.59
N VAL A 98 25.51 -17.44 -18.65
CA VAL A 98 26.67 -18.31 -18.95
C VAL A 98 26.30 -19.49 -19.85
N GLU A 99 25.12 -20.07 -19.66
CA GLU A 99 24.65 -21.24 -20.43
C GLU A 99 24.06 -20.87 -21.80
N LEU A 100 23.87 -19.58 -22.09
CA LEU A 100 23.21 -19.14 -23.30
C LEU A 100 24.19 -18.99 -24.49
N PRO A 101 23.81 -19.47 -25.69
CA PRO A 101 24.55 -19.22 -26.92
C PRO A 101 24.81 -17.72 -27.16
N ASN A 102 25.97 -17.40 -27.74
CA ASN A 102 26.38 -16.02 -28.06
C ASN A 102 25.33 -15.26 -28.88
N SER A 103 24.63 -15.96 -29.79
CA SER A 103 23.56 -15.38 -30.61
C SER A 103 22.37 -14.89 -29.77
N LEU A 104 21.93 -15.65 -28.77
CA LEU A 104 20.85 -15.26 -27.86
C LEU A 104 21.29 -14.11 -26.94
N ARG A 105 22.50 -14.21 -26.38
CA ARG A 105 23.07 -13.14 -25.54
C ARG A 105 23.15 -11.81 -26.29
N ARG A 106 23.62 -11.83 -27.53
CA ARG A 106 23.71 -10.63 -28.38
C ARG A 106 22.34 -10.06 -28.68
N ARG A 107 21.37 -10.90 -29.08
CA ARG A 107 19.99 -10.48 -29.35
C ARG A 107 19.35 -9.82 -28.12
N TRP A 108 19.50 -10.43 -26.95
CA TRP A 108 19.02 -9.87 -25.69
C TRP A 108 19.67 -8.53 -25.36
N LEU A 109 20.99 -8.42 -25.49
CA LEU A 109 21.73 -7.20 -25.19
C LEU A 109 21.32 -6.04 -26.13
N GLU A 110 21.17 -6.31 -27.43
CA GLU A 110 20.69 -5.35 -28.42
C GLU A 110 19.26 -4.86 -28.07
N ALA A 111 18.36 -5.77 -27.70
CA ALA A 111 17.01 -5.43 -27.24
C ALA A 111 17.03 -4.58 -25.95
N ALA A 112 17.87 -4.94 -24.98
CA ALA A 112 18.02 -4.23 -23.72
C ALA A 112 18.57 -2.81 -23.91
N GLN A 113 19.55 -2.62 -24.80
CA GLN A 113 20.09 -1.31 -25.16
C GLN A 113 19.03 -0.44 -25.84
N LYS A 114 18.29 -0.99 -26.79
CA LYS A 114 17.16 -0.30 -27.46
C LYS A 114 16.10 0.13 -26.45
N ALA A 115 15.69 -0.77 -25.55
CA ALA A 115 14.70 -0.47 -24.52
C ALA A 115 15.18 0.60 -23.55
N LYS A 116 16.46 0.57 -23.16
CA LYS A 116 17.09 1.57 -22.28
C LYS A 116 17.06 2.96 -22.89
N ALA A 117 17.42 3.09 -24.17
CA ALA A 117 17.37 4.37 -24.86
C ALA A 117 15.94 4.90 -25.02
N ALA A 118 14.99 4.01 -25.35
CA ALA A 118 13.62 4.40 -25.66
C ALA A 118 12.75 4.71 -24.44
N SER A 119 12.89 3.96 -23.33
CA SER A 119 11.89 3.96 -22.25
C SER A 119 12.39 4.43 -20.89
N LEU A 120 13.67 4.25 -20.55
CA LEU A 120 14.20 4.58 -19.22
C LEU A 120 14.07 6.08 -18.89
N PRO A 121 14.38 7.05 -19.77
CA PRO A 121 14.23 8.47 -19.44
C PRO A 121 12.79 8.86 -19.13
N ALA A 122 11.83 8.32 -19.90
CA ALA A 122 10.41 8.59 -19.68
C ALA A 122 9.90 7.94 -18.37
N TYR A 123 10.38 6.73 -18.07
CA TYR A 123 10.13 6.09 -16.77
C TYR A 123 10.70 6.94 -15.62
N GLN A 124 11.95 7.37 -15.68
CA GLN A 124 12.54 8.20 -14.62
C GLN A 124 11.77 9.51 -14.40
N ARG A 125 11.36 10.19 -15.49
CA ARG A 125 10.55 11.42 -15.38
C ARG A 125 9.20 11.18 -14.71
N GLN A 126 8.50 10.11 -15.11
CA GLN A 126 7.17 9.80 -14.57
C GLN A 126 7.22 9.33 -13.11
N MET A 127 8.28 8.61 -12.75
CA MET A 127 8.37 7.92 -11.46
C MET A 127 9.11 8.73 -10.40
N SER A 128 9.77 9.83 -10.78
CA SER A 128 10.55 10.66 -9.88
C SER A 128 9.69 11.23 -8.75
N ILE A 129 10.22 11.17 -7.53
CA ILE A 129 9.63 11.84 -6.36
C ILE A 129 10.27 13.20 -6.12
N LEU A 130 11.27 13.61 -6.93
CA LEU A 130 11.80 14.97 -6.91
C LEU A 130 10.84 15.90 -7.67
N ALA A 131 9.63 16.00 -7.16
CA ALA A 131 8.49 16.64 -7.77
C ALA A 131 7.43 16.99 -6.72
N ARG A 132 6.50 17.86 -7.10
CA ARG A 132 5.27 18.18 -6.37
C ARG A 132 4.06 17.84 -7.21
N LEU A 133 2.91 17.70 -6.57
CA LEU A 133 1.62 17.67 -7.26
C LEU A 133 1.04 19.07 -7.32
N ASP A 134 0.68 19.46 -8.53
CA ASP A 134 -0.11 20.64 -8.80
C ASP A 134 -1.58 20.22 -8.97
N PRO A 135 -2.50 20.65 -8.09
CA PRO A 135 -3.89 20.26 -8.16
C PRO A 135 -4.57 20.96 -9.35
N GLY A 136 -5.24 20.18 -10.20
CA GLY A 136 -6.08 20.67 -11.27
C GLY A 136 -7.54 20.24 -11.10
N PRO A 137 -8.48 20.86 -11.84
CA PRO A 137 -9.92 20.61 -11.68
C PRO A 137 -10.36 19.17 -12.03
N TYR A 138 -9.54 18.41 -12.77
CA TYR A 138 -9.87 17.04 -13.23
C TYR A 138 -8.75 16.03 -12.94
N GLY A 139 -7.75 16.40 -12.14
CA GLY A 139 -6.61 15.54 -11.82
C GLY A 139 -5.39 16.33 -11.37
N GLU A 140 -4.38 15.61 -10.88
CA GLU A 140 -3.12 16.19 -10.39
C GLU A 140 -2.02 16.04 -11.45
N SER A 141 -1.21 17.07 -11.62
CA SER A 141 -0.04 17.02 -12.50
C SER A 141 1.25 16.92 -11.68
N ILE A 142 2.16 16.05 -12.10
CA ILE A 142 3.48 15.92 -11.48
C ILE A 142 4.37 17.03 -12.05
N VAL A 143 4.78 17.97 -11.20
CA VAL A 143 5.67 19.08 -11.54
C VAL A 143 7.06 18.80 -10.97
N PRO A 144 8.09 18.57 -11.82
CA PRO A 144 9.45 18.33 -11.36
C PRO A 144 10.03 19.50 -10.58
N ILE A 145 10.77 19.21 -9.52
CA ILE A 145 11.52 20.19 -8.74
C ILE A 145 13.00 20.09 -9.14
N PRO A 146 13.65 21.18 -9.59
CA PRO A 146 15.09 21.16 -9.81
C PRO A 146 15.86 20.82 -8.51
N LEU A 147 16.86 19.95 -8.59
CA LEU A 147 17.62 19.48 -7.42
C LEU A 147 18.19 20.62 -6.56
N GLY A 148 18.66 21.70 -7.20
CA GLY A 148 19.20 22.87 -6.49
C GLY A 148 18.14 23.71 -5.76
N ASN A 149 16.87 23.57 -6.11
CA ASN A 149 15.75 24.26 -5.45
C ASN A 149 15.11 23.39 -4.37
N ALA A 150 15.25 22.07 -4.48
CA ALA A 150 14.64 21.11 -3.58
C ALA A 150 15.10 21.31 -2.12
N GLN A 151 14.17 21.04 -1.21
CA GLN A 151 14.35 21.14 0.23
C GLN A 151 13.94 19.82 0.90
N VAL A 152 14.29 19.65 2.16
CA VAL A 152 13.65 18.70 3.07
C VAL A 152 12.81 19.49 4.07
N GLY A 153 11.55 19.10 4.22
CA GLY A 153 10.65 19.72 5.18
C GLY A 153 10.81 19.08 6.56
N ILE A 154 10.96 19.88 7.61
CA ILE A 154 10.99 19.42 9.00
C ILE A 154 9.76 19.98 9.71
N ILE A 155 8.97 19.12 10.34
CA ILE A 155 7.86 19.51 11.21
C ILE A 155 8.29 19.27 12.64
N HIS A 156 8.28 20.33 13.45
CA HIS A 156 8.61 20.27 14.86
C HIS A 156 7.76 21.23 15.68
N ARG A 157 7.10 20.71 16.71
CA ARG A 157 6.13 21.37 17.59
C ARG A 157 5.04 22.08 16.79
N GLY A 158 4.52 21.42 15.75
CA GLY A 158 3.50 21.97 14.84
C GLY A 158 3.96 23.16 14.00
N ARG A 159 5.27 23.26 13.70
CA ARG A 159 5.84 24.30 12.82
C ARG A 159 6.66 23.66 11.71
N TYR A 160 6.64 24.30 10.54
CA TYR A 160 7.29 23.81 9.33
C TYR A 160 8.58 24.57 9.08
N TYR A 161 9.67 23.86 8.84
CA TYR A 161 10.99 24.38 8.52
C TYR A 161 11.49 23.74 7.23
N LEU A 162 12.37 24.44 6.51
CA LEU A 162 12.97 23.94 5.28
C LEU A 162 14.49 23.91 5.43
N LEU A 163 15.08 22.78 5.06
CA LEU A 163 16.54 22.61 4.98
C LEU A 163 16.93 22.34 3.53
N PRO A 164 17.99 22.97 3.00
CA PRO A 164 18.38 22.81 1.61
C PRO A 164 18.90 21.40 1.34
N LEU A 165 18.51 20.84 0.19
CA LEU A 165 18.96 19.53 -0.26
C LEU A 165 20.43 19.54 -0.72
N CYS A 166 20.94 20.70 -1.10
CA CYS A 166 22.30 20.90 -1.60
C CYS A 166 23.09 21.87 -0.73
N ALA A 167 24.41 21.69 -0.66
CA ALA A 167 25.29 22.67 -0.05
C ALA A 167 25.20 24.02 -0.81
N PRO A 168 25.27 25.17 -0.11
CA PRO A 168 25.07 26.49 -0.70
C PRO A 168 25.89 26.71 -1.99
N GLY A 169 25.22 27.12 -3.07
CA GLY A 169 25.86 27.39 -4.36
C GLY A 169 26.33 26.17 -5.14
N THR A 170 25.99 24.95 -4.71
CA THR A 170 26.40 23.70 -5.37
C THR A 170 25.22 22.77 -5.65
N THR A 171 25.48 21.68 -6.35
CA THR A 171 24.56 20.53 -6.51
C THR A 171 24.98 19.33 -5.66
N GLN A 172 25.93 19.52 -4.73
CA GLN A 172 26.45 18.46 -3.86
C GLN A 172 25.61 18.36 -2.59
N MET A 173 25.61 17.18 -1.97
CA MET A 173 24.96 16.98 -0.68
C MET A 173 25.62 17.85 0.40
N PRO A 174 24.85 18.44 1.33
CA PRO A 174 25.41 19.18 2.46
C PRO A 174 26.21 18.26 3.38
N ASP A 175 27.18 18.84 4.09
CA ASP A 175 27.89 18.12 5.15
C ASP A 175 26.93 17.77 6.30
N VAL A 176 27.06 16.55 6.81
CA VAL A 176 26.22 16.04 7.89
C VAL A 176 26.36 16.88 9.15
N SER A 177 27.56 17.39 9.46
CA SER A 177 27.77 18.24 10.63
C SER A 177 27.01 19.56 10.51
N ALA A 178 26.94 20.13 9.30
CA ALA A 178 26.18 21.34 9.03
C ALA A 178 24.66 21.14 9.18
N VAL A 179 24.12 20.04 8.65
CA VAL A 179 22.70 19.67 8.80
C VAL A 179 22.37 19.47 10.29
N ARG A 180 23.22 18.72 10.99
CA ARG A 180 23.06 18.42 12.41
C ARG A 180 23.11 19.68 13.28
N ALA A 181 23.97 20.64 12.94
CA ALA A 181 24.05 21.92 13.61
C ALA A 181 22.79 22.79 13.37
N GLN A 182 22.22 22.77 12.16
CA GLN A 182 20.95 23.45 11.86
C GLN A 182 19.78 22.85 12.63
N LEU A 183 19.71 21.52 12.72
CA LEU A 183 18.68 20.82 13.50
C LEU A 183 18.81 21.09 15.00
N ALA A 184 20.03 21.09 15.54
CA ALA A 184 20.27 21.47 16.92
C ALA A 184 19.77 22.90 17.21
N ALA A 185 20.10 23.86 16.34
CA ALA A 185 19.63 25.23 16.47
C ALA A 185 18.10 25.35 16.37
N LEU A 186 17.46 24.58 15.47
CA LEU A 186 16.01 24.53 15.30
C LEU A 186 15.31 23.99 16.55
N MET A 187 15.75 22.84 17.06
CA MET A 187 15.08 22.12 18.16
C MET A 187 15.31 22.78 19.53
N GLN A 188 16.42 23.51 19.71
CA GLN A 188 16.71 24.27 20.93
C GLN A 188 16.05 25.66 20.94
N ARG A 189 15.58 26.15 19.78
CA ARG A 189 14.97 27.49 19.68
C ARG A 189 13.66 27.55 20.45
N LYS A 190 13.48 28.65 21.20
CA LYS A 190 12.19 28.96 21.81
C LYS A 190 11.17 29.30 20.71
N PRO A 191 9.92 28.80 20.79
CA PRO A 191 8.94 29.07 19.76
C PRO A 191 8.57 30.56 19.71
N GLU A 192 8.78 31.19 18.55
CA GLU A 192 8.43 32.60 18.32
C GLU A 192 7.08 32.77 17.62
N LEU A 193 6.68 31.80 16.80
CA LEU A 193 5.39 31.74 16.12
C LEU A 193 4.46 30.71 16.79
N PRO A 194 3.13 30.82 16.68
CA PRO A 194 2.23 29.75 17.11
C PRO A 194 2.42 28.49 16.26
N ALA A 195 1.97 27.35 16.76
CA ALA A 195 1.82 26.14 15.93
C ALA A 195 0.69 26.37 14.92
N VAL A 196 0.79 25.72 13.76
CA VAL A 196 -0.20 25.76 12.68
C VAL A 196 -0.55 24.34 12.28
N SER A 197 -1.84 24.08 12.04
CA SER A 197 -2.27 22.81 11.47
C SER A 197 -2.57 22.98 9.99
N LEU A 198 -1.83 22.25 9.14
CA LEU A 198 -2.12 22.22 7.69
C LEU A 198 -2.97 21.00 7.29
N ILE A 199 -3.38 20.18 8.25
CA ILE A 199 -4.24 19.01 8.02
C ILE A 199 -5.49 19.33 7.22
N PRO A 200 -6.21 20.43 7.46
CA PRO A 200 -7.40 20.76 6.66
C PRO A 200 -7.11 20.89 5.17
N LEU A 201 -5.92 21.34 4.77
CA LEU A 201 -5.52 21.40 3.35
C LEU A 201 -5.24 20.01 2.77
N ALA A 202 -4.62 19.13 3.57
CA ALA A 202 -4.34 17.75 3.16
C ALA A 202 -5.62 16.89 3.05
N GLU A 203 -6.72 17.34 3.66
CA GLU A 203 -8.01 16.66 3.68
C GLU A 203 -9.06 17.29 2.76
N THR A 204 -8.79 18.49 2.25
CA THR A 204 -9.65 19.15 1.28
C THR A 204 -9.62 18.39 -0.06
N PRO A 205 -10.78 18.10 -0.68
CA PRO A 205 -10.82 17.50 -2.01
C PRO A 205 -10.04 18.34 -3.02
N ARG A 206 -9.27 17.67 -3.89
CA ARG A 206 -8.27 18.33 -4.73
C ARG A 206 -8.82 19.41 -5.63
N ALA A 207 -10.04 19.23 -6.14
CA ALA A 207 -10.71 20.17 -7.00
C ALA A 207 -10.94 21.56 -6.35
N HIS A 208 -10.96 21.64 -5.01
CA HIS A 208 -11.18 22.89 -4.28
C HIS A 208 -9.89 23.62 -3.89
N LEU A 209 -8.71 22.97 -4.01
CA LEU A 209 -7.44 23.59 -3.61
C LEU A 209 -7.07 24.84 -4.44
N PRO A 210 -7.28 24.90 -5.77
CA PRO A 210 -7.00 26.11 -6.54
C PRO A 210 -7.79 27.33 -6.05
N ASP A 211 -9.09 27.16 -5.81
CA ASP A 211 -9.96 28.24 -5.31
C ASP A 211 -9.51 28.76 -3.93
N LEU A 212 -8.96 27.89 -3.10
CA LEU A 212 -8.42 28.24 -1.79
C LEU A 212 -7.12 29.02 -1.89
N GLN A 213 -6.26 28.64 -2.83
CA GLN A 213 -5.03 29.37 -3.09
C GLN A 213 -5.34 30.79 -3.58
N GLU A 214 -6.34 30.99 -4.44
CA GLU A 214 -6.74 32.32 -4.92
C GLU A 214 -7.25 33.23 -3.80
N LYS A 215 -8.02 32.67 -2.85
CA LYS A 215 -8.57 33.40 -1.70
C LYS A 215 -7.54 33.71 -0.61
N SER A 216 -6.38 33.06 -0.66
CA SER A 216 -5.34 33.21 0.35
C SER A 216 -4.48 34.45 0.15
N ASP A 217 -3.96 35.01 1.24
CA ASP A 217 -3.02 36.13 1.17
C ASP A 217 -1.70 35.74 0.46
N ALA A 218 -0.95 36.73 0.00
CA ALA A 218 0.27 36.50 -0.76
C ALA A 218 1.41 35.88 0.07
N ALA A 219 1.47 36.18 1.37
CA ALA A 219 2.51 35.66 2.26
C ALA A 219 2.30 34.17 2.52
N PHE A 220 1.05 33.75 2.74
CA PHE A 220 0.66 32.36 2.89
C PHE A 220 0.92 31.57 1.61
N ARG A 221 0.54 32.10 0.44
CA ARG A 221 0.86 31.48 -0.86
C ARG A 221 2.35 31.27 -1.04
N GLN A 222 3.17 32.29 -0.77
CA GLN A 222 4.62 32.16 -0.84
C GLN A 222 5.18 31.10 0.11
N ALA A 223 4.63 31.01 1.34
CA ALA A 223 5.01 29.98 2.30
C ALA A 223 4.61 28.57 1.84
N LEU A 224 3.43 28.41 1.23
CA LEU A 224 3.02 27.13 0.62
C LEU A 224 3.88 26.76 -0.59
N ASP A 225 4.20 27.70 -1.46
CA ASP A 225 5.07 27.47 -2.63
C ASP A 225 6.47 27.02 -2.19
N ALA A 226 6.99 27.62 -1.12
CA ALA A 226 8.25 27.21 -0.50
C ALA A 226 8.14 25.80 0.10
N LEU A 227 7.05 25.51 0.83
CA LEU A 227 6.80 24.18 1.40
C LEU A 227 6.73 23.12 0.30
N GLN A 228 6.09 23.41 -0.84
CA GLN A 228 5.99 22.52 -1.98
C GLN A 228 7.34 22.24 -2.67
N GLN A 229 8.41 22.98 -2.37
CA GLN A 229 9.77 22.61 -2.79
C GLN A 229 10.37 21.47 -1.95
N ALA A 230 9.67 20.99 -0.92
CA ALA A 230 10.06 19.83 -0.13
C ALA A 230 9.30 18.56 -0.57
N PRO A 231 9.92 17.64 -1.33
CA PRO A 231 9.23 16.41 -1.73
C PRO A 231 9.12 15.39 -0.59
N ILE A 232 9.99 15.50 0.41
CA ILE A 232 9.96 14.69 1.63
C ILE A 232 9.83 15.62 2.83
N LEU A 233 8.85 15.33 3.70
CA LEU A 233 8.69 15.95 5.01
C LEU A 233 9.00 14.94 6.11
N ILE A 234 9.57 15.41 7.21
CA ILE A 234 9.86 14.62 8.40
C ILE A 234 9.16 15.29 9.58
N ASN A 235 8.16 14.63 10.14
CA ASN A 235 7.53 15.05 11.37
C ASN A 235 8.23 14.42 12.58
N CYS A 236 8.87 15.29 13.37
CA CYS A 236 9.61 14.93 14.58
C CYS A 236 8.73 14.96 15.83
N ASP A 237 7.46 15.35 15.71
CA ASP A 237 6.51 15.33 16.81
C ASP A 237 6.05 13.90 17.05
N THR A 238 6.42 13.37 18.22
CA THR A 238 6.24 11.96 18.55
C THR A 238 4.78 11.63 18.85
N LEU A 239 4.25 10.62 18.16
CA LEU A 239 2.98 9.98 18.51
C LEU A 239 3.20 8.59 19.11
N SER A 240 2.19 8.06 19.82
CA SER A 240 2.26 6.71 20.38
C SER A 240 2.15 5.65 19.28
N GLN A 241 3.13 4.74 19.19
CA GLN A 241 3.07 3.56 18.31
C GLN A 241 1.88 2.63 18.56
N SER A 242 1.25 2.70 19.73
CA SER A 242 0.09 1.87 20.09
C SER A 242 -1.16 2.19 19.27
N LEU A 243 -1.20 3.36 18.63
CA LEU A 243 -2.34 3.77 17.81
C LEU A 243 -2.38 3.01 16.46
N PRO A 244 -3.58 2.69 15.93
CA PRO A 244 -3.79 2.26 14.55
C PRO A 244 -3.09 3.20 13.54
N LEU A 245 -2.58 2.66 12.41
CA LEU A 245 -1.78 3.45 11.46
C LEU A 245 -2.55 4.66 10.90
N ALA A 246 -3.84 4.49 10.64
CA ALA A 246 -4.67 5.58 10.15
C ALA A 246 -4.89 6.67 11.22
N GLN A 247 -4.95 6.31 12.51
CA GLN A 247 -5.02 7.28 13.60
C GLN A 247 -3.69 8.01 13.78
N LEU A 248 -2.54 7.31 13.65
CA LEU A 248 -1.21 7.96 13.58
C LEU A 248 -1.15 8.99 12.45
N ARG A 249 -1.66 8.63 11.27
CA ARG A 249 -1.72 9.53 10.11
C ARG A 249 -2.67 10.72 10.32
N GLN A 250 -3.80 10.52 10.98
CA GLN A 250 -4.78 11.58 11.25
C GLN A 250 -4.31 12.55 12.34
N GLY A 251 -3.64 12.05 13.37
CA GLY A 251 -3.18 12.84 14.51
C GLY A 251 -1.85 13.55 14.29
N ALA A 252 -1.12 13.24 13.22
CA ALA A 252 0.18 13.86 12.93
C ALA A 252 0.05 14.97 11.89
N GLU A 253 0.69 16.12 12.16
CA GLU A 253 0.96 17.11 11.12
C GLU A 253 1.75 16.50 9.96
N ARG A 254 1.40 16.89 8.74
CA ARG A 254 1.97 16.35 7.50
C ARG A 254 1.90 17.37 6.38
N GLY A 255 2.40 16.99 5.20
CA GLY A 255 2.30 17.83 4.00
C GLY A 255 0.85 18.06 3.55
N ILE A 256 0.63 19.05 2.69
CA ILE A 256 -0.68 19.47 2.15
C ILE A 256 -1.23 18.52 1.05
N GLY A 257 -0.74 17.29 1.04
CA GLY A 257 -1.02 16.31 0.00
C GLY A 257 -0.30 16.54 -1.35
N SER A 258 0.33 17.70 -1.60
CA SER A 258 1.15 17.89 -2.81
C SER A 258 2.49 17.16 -2.78
N HIS A 259 2.84 16.58 -1.64
CA HIS A 259 4.15 16.01 -1.38
C HIS A 259 4.12 14.49 -1.61
N PRO A 260 5.19 13.93 -2.21
CA PRO A 260 5.35 12.48 -2.31
C PRO A 260 5.29 11.76 -0.98
N LEU A 261 6.05 12.21 0.02
CA LEU A 261 6.27 11.44 1.25
C LEU A 261 6.30 12.34 2.48
N THR A 262 5.60 11.92 3.54
CA THR A 262 5.85 12.39 4.91
C THR A 262 6.28 11.22 5.79
N ILE A 263 7.35 11.38 6.56
CA ILE A 263 7.82 10.41 7.56
C ILE A 263 7.37 10.89 8.94
N LEU A 264 6.65 10.06 9.68
CA LEU A 264 6.09 10.40 10.99
C LEU A 264 6.82 9.64 12.09
N ASP A 265 7.25 10.33 13.13
CA ASP A 265 7.85 9.72 14.31
C ASP A 265 6.76 9.12 15.23
N ALA A 266 6.76 7.79 15.36
CA ALA A 266 5.88 7.05 16.28
C ALA A 266 6.62 6.59 17.56
N GLY A 267 7.72 7.27 17.91
CA GLY A 267 8.51 7.05 19.12
C GLY A 267 9.56 5.97 18.92
N GLN A 268 9.17 4.71 18.87
CA GLN A 268 10.13 3.61 18.63
C GLN A 268 10.22 3.22 17.16
N THR A 269 9.19 3.55 16.37
CA THR A 269 9.08 3.23 14.95
C THR A 269 8.78 4.50 14.15
N PHE A 270 8.79 4.38 12.82
CA PHE A 270 8.40 5.46 11.91
C PHE A 270 7.30 4.99 10.97
N VAL A 271 6.43 5.92 10.57
CA VAL A 271 5.38 5.69 9.58
C VAL A 271 5.72 6.47 8.30
N PHE A 272 5.58 5.82 7.16
CA PHE A 272 5.74 6.45 5.85
C PHE A 272 4.36 6.75 5.27
N ASP A 273 3.90 8.00 5.34
CA ASP A 273 2.68 8.46 4.68
C ASP A 273 3.02 8.82 3.23
N GLN A 274 2.70 7.89 2.33
CA GLN A 274 3.06 7.93 0.92
C GLN A 274 1.87 8.35 0.06
N SER A 275 2.09 9.30 -0.85
CA SER A 275 1.10 9.65 -1.87
C SER A 275 0.99 8.52 -2.90
N HIS A 276 -0.23 8.01 -3.09
CA HIS A 276 -0.51 6.92 -4.02
C HIS A 276 -0.35 7.27 -5.51
N ILE A 277 -0.15 8.55 -5.83
CA ILE A 277 0.24 8.98 -7.18
C ILE A 277 1.73 8.69 -7.43
N PHE A 278 2.56 8.91 -6.41
CA PHE A 278 4.01 8.68 -6.51
C PHE A 278 4.41 7.25 -6.17
N PHE A 279 3.62 6.52 -5.41
CA PHE A 279 3.94 5.17 -4.93
C PHE A 279 2.79 4.19 -5.12
N ASP A 280 3.10 3.00 -5.62
CA ASP A 280 2.24 1.84 -5.39
C ASP A 280 2.60 1.15 -4.07
N GLY A 281 1.78 0.19 -3.62
CA GLY A 281 2.02 -0.48 -2.33
C GLY A 281 3.36 -1.24 -2.26
N VAL A 282 3.79 -1.89 -3.34
CA VAL A 282 5.01 -2.72 -3.34
C VAL A 282 6.26 -1.84 -3.47
N GLY A 283 6.26 -0.91 -4.41
CA GLY A 283 7.34 0.07 -4.60
C GLY A 283 7.48 1.02 -3.41
N GLY A 284 6.36 1.43 -2.83
CA GLY A 284 6.30 2.20 -1.59
C GLY A 284 6.93 1.47 -0.41
N ALA A 285 6.54 0.20 -0.19
CA ALA A 285 7.13 -0.63 0.86
C ALA A 285 8.63 -0.90 0.61
N ALA A 286 9.03 -1.14 -0.64
CA ALA A 286 10.42 -1.29 -1.02
C ALA A 286 11.25 -0.04 -0.68
N LEU A 287 10.74 1.16 -0.98
CA LEU A 287 11.41 2.41 -0.65
C LEU A 287 11.49 2.62 0.86
N SER A 288 10.41 2.36 1.60
CA SER A 288 10.41 2.46 3.07
C SER A 288 11.46 1.58 3.71
N GLU A 289 11.65 0.34 3.22
CA GLU A 289 12.69 -0.56 3.71
C GLU A 289 14.09 -0.04 3.38
N ILE A 290 14.31 0.49 2.17
CA ILE A 290 15.60 1.10 1.77
C ILE A 290 15.94 2.28 2.67
N MET A 291 15.00 3.21 2.84
CA MET A 291 15.20 4.40 3.66
C MET A 291 15.38 4.05 5.13
N THR A 292 14.67 3.04 5.65
CA THR A 292 14.85 2.59 7.04
C THR A 292 16.26 2.04 7.28
N ASN A 293 16.78 1.25 6.35
CA ASN A 293 18.15 0.75 6.46
C ASN A 293 19.19 1.88 6.36
N GLU A 294 19.01 2.84 5.44
CA GLU A 294 19.89 4.01 5.33
C GLU A 294 19.85 4.88 6.61
N ALA A 295 18.67 5.12 7.18
CA ALA A 295 18.52 5.89 8.43
C ALA A 295 19.16 5.17 9.62
N ALA A 296 19.09 3.85 9.68
CA ALA A 296 19.76 3.07 10.72
C ALA A 296 21.28 3.21 10.64
N GLU A 297 21.87 3.16 9.44
CA GLU A 297 23.31 3.37 9.25
C GLU A 297 23.74 4.80 9.61
N TRP A 298 22.94 5.80 9.24
CA TRP A 298 23.18 7.18 9.68
C TRP A 298 23.13 7.34 11.20
N ALA A 299 22.14 6.73 11.85
CA ALA A 299 22.03 6.76 13.30
C ALA A 299 23.25 6.13 13.99
N VAL A 300 23.79 5.02 13.45
CA VAL A 300 25.02 4.41 13.95
C VAL A 300 26.20 5.35 13.80
N TYR A 301 26.37 5.96 12.62
CA TYR A 301 27.46 6.91 12.37
C TYR A 301 27.37 8.14 13.29
N LEU A 302 26.20 8.77 13.37
CA LEU A 302 25.98 9.97 14.19
C LEU A 302 26.25 9.71 15.67
N ASN A 303 25.89 8.53 16.18
CA ASN A 303 26.16 8.12 17.55
C ASN A 303 27.66 8.01 17.88
N THR A 304 28.56 8.03 16.89
CA THR A 304 30.02 8.07 17.09
C THR A 304 30.59 9.50 17.17
N LEU A 305 29.80 10.51 16.80
CA LEU A 305 30.22 11.90 16.75
C LEU A 305 30.03 12.60 18.11
N PRO A 306 30.77 13.69 18.39
CA PRO A 306 30.55 14.50 19.59
C PRO A 306 29.13 15.11 19.60
N PRO A 307 28.60 15.57 20.74
CA PRO A 307 27.27 16.20 20.80
C PRO A 307 27.10 17.36 19.81
N PRO A 308 25.91 17.52 19.20
CA PRO A 308 25.70 18.51 18.16
C PRO A 308 25.75 19.94 18.72
N GLN A 309 26.44 20.83 18.01
CA GLN A 309 26.53 22.25 18.34
C GLN A 309 25.56 23.05 17.47
N PRO A 310 24.75 23.97 18.04
CA PRO A 310 23.76 24.72 17.27
C PRO A 310 24.42 25.72 16.30
N ALA A 311 23.97 25.72 15.05
CA ALA A 311 24.40 26.68 14.04
C ALA A 311 23.86 28.10 14.32
N GLN A 312 24.58 29.12 13.81
CA GLN A 312 24.09 30.50 13.72
C GLN A 312 24.17 31.01 12.28
N PRO A 313 23.10 31.63 11.74
CA PRO A 313 21.78 31.81 12.36
C PRO A 313 20.95 30.52 12.39
N ALA A 314 20.03 30.41 13.37
CA ALA A 314 19.11 29.29 13.46
C ALA A 314 18.07 29.31 12.32
N PRO A 315 17.66 28.14 11.79
CA PRO A 315 16.56 28.04 10.82
C PRO A 315 15.29 28.73 11.32
N ARG A 316 14.61 29.43 10.43
CA ARG A 316 13.33 30.09 10.72
C ARG A 316 12.17 29.22 10.23
N PRO A 317 11.08 29.09 11.00
CA PRO A 317 9.89 28.42 10.52
C PRO A 317 9.24 29.23 9.39
N LEU A 318 8.48 28.55 8.53
CA LEU A 318 7.58 29.18 7.57
C LEU A 318 6.47 29.94 8.31
N THR A 319 6.17 31.15 7.85
CA THR A 319 5.06 31.96 8.37
C THR A 319 3.77 31.54 7.66
N LEU A 320 3.07 30.58 8.24
CA LEU A 320 1.82 30.03 7.71
C LEU A 320 0.64 30.61 8.51
N ASN A 321 0.10 31.75 8.06
CA ASN A 321 -1.08 32.37 8.66
C ASN A 321 -2.35 31.67 8.16
N PHE A 322 -2.58 30.43 8.59
CA PHE A 322 -3.72 29.63 8.18
C PHE A 322 -4.79 29.59 9.26
N GLN A 323 -6.01 30.00 8.91
CA GLN A 323 -7.19 29.91 9.77
C GLN A 323 -8.28 29.12 9.02
N PRO A 324 -8.44 27.81 9.30
CA PRO A 324 -9.33 26.94 8.54
C PRO A 324 -10.79 27.42 8.51
N GLU A 325 -11.22 28.02 9.62
CA GLU A 325 -12.58 28.55 9.84
C GLU A 325 -12.95 29.64 8.83
N GLN A 326 -11.97 30.36 8.29
CA GLN A 326 -12.19 31.43 7.31
C GLN A 326 -12.44 30.89 5.90
N LEU A 327 -12.13 29.62 5.64
CA LEU A 327 -12.09 29.06 4.30
C LEU A 327 -13.28 28.15 3.96
N ASN A 328 -14.22 27.93 4.90
CA ASN A 328 -15.40 27.06 4.72
C ASN A 328 -15.04 25.74 4.01
N LEU A 329 -13.99 25.07 4.50
CA LEU A 329 -13.47 23.88 3.85
C LEU A 329 -14.47 22.72 3.95
N PRO A 330 -14.77 22.02 2.83
CA PRO A 330 -15.59 20.82 2.89
C PRO A 330 -14.92 19.79 3.78
N HIS A 331 -15.71 19.18 4.66
CA HIS A 331 -15.21 18.23 5.64
C HIS A 331 -14.86 16.90 4.99
N ARG A 332 -13.81 16.26 5.51
CA ARG A 332 -13.41 14.91 5.12
C ARG A 332 -14.51 13.92 5.48
N GLN A 333 -14.74 12.93 4.61
CA GLN A 333 -15.50 11.74 5.01
C GLN A 333 -14.84 11.05 6.20
N ALA A 334 -15.55 10.97 7.32
CA ALA A 334 -15.09 10.26 8.49
C ALA A 334 -14.84 8.77 8.18
N GLU A 335 -13.86 8.19 8.88
CA GLU A 335 -13.49 6.78 8.75
C GLU A 335 -13.34 6.11 10.11
N ALA A 336 -13.69 4.83 10.17
CA ALA A 336 -13.41 3.94 11.30
C ALA A 336 -12.32 2.95 10.89
N VAL A 337 -11.49 2.52 11.85
CA VAL A 337 -10.25 1.81 11.55
C VAL A 337 -10.08 0.63 12.49
N ALA A 338 -9.64 -0.50 11.95
CA ALA A 338 -9.29 -1.70 12.71
C ALA A 338 -7.98 -2.32 12.20
N GLU A 339 -7.28 -3.03 13.09
CA GLU A 339 -6.11 -3.84 12.74
C GLU A 339 -6.18 -5.20 13.43
N SER A 340 -5.61 -6.23 12.81
CA SER A 340 -5.53 -7.58 13.37
C SER A 340 -4.32 -8.34 12.81
N ASP A 341 -3.67 -9.13 13.66
CA ASP A 341 -2.59 -10.05 13.31
C ASP A 341 -2.97 -11.53 13.50
N ALA A 342 -4.26 -11.79 13.71
CA ALA A 342 -4.77 -13.11 14.11
C ALA A 342 -4.76 -14.16 12.98
N VAL A 343 -4.45 -13.80 11.73
CA VAL A 343 -4.45 -14.74 10.61
C VAL A 343 -3.32 -15.75 10.72
N ASN A 344 -3.67 -17.04 10.69
CA ASN A 344 -2.71 -18.13 10.72
C ASN A 344 -2.13 -18.41 9.31
N LEU A 345 -1.13 -17.61 8.92
CA LEU A 345 -0.46 -17.76 7.62
C LEU A 345 0.18 -19.15 7.43
N LYS A 346 0.70 -19.76 8.49
CA LYS A 346 1.29 -21.12 8.42
C LYS A 346 0.25 -22.16 8.01
N ALA A 347 -0.98 -22.06 8.52
CA ALA A 347 -2.08 -22.93 8.13
C ALA A 347 -2.46 -22.73 6.65
N ILE A 348 -2.55 -21.48 6.18
CA ILE A 348 -2.79 -21.16 4.77
C ILE A 348 -1.72 -21.77 3.87
N GLN A 349 -0.44 -21.62 4.22
CA GLN A 349 0.67 -22.20 3.47
C GLN A 349 0.64 -23.73 3.47
N SER A 350 0.25 -24.35 4.58
CA SER A 350 0.12 -25.81 4.69
C SER A 350 -1.01 -26.33 3.81
N LEU A 351 -2.16 -25.64 3.79
CA LEU A 351 -3.27 -25.95 2.88
C LEU A 351 -2.84 -25.84 1.42
N ARG A 352 -2.14 -24.77 1.03
CA ARG A 352 -1.64 -24.60 -0.35
C ARG A 352 -0.71 -25.73 -0.78
N LYS A 353 0.18 -26.18 0.11
CA LYS A 353 1.06 -27.34 -0.15
C LYS A 353 0.25 -28.62 -0.32
N LEU A 354 -0.79 -28.83 0.51
CA LEU A 354 -1.67 -29.99 0.43
C LEU A 354 -2.49 -29.99 -0.86
N PHE A 355 -3.07 -28.85 -1.26
CA PHE A 355 -3.77 -28.69 -2.52
C PHE A 355 -2.90 -29.07 -3.71
N LYS A 356 -1.68 -28.53 -3.78
CA LYS A 356 -0.73 -28.86 -4.85
C LYS A 356 -0.41 -30.35 -4.91
N ARG A 357 -0.29 -31.03 -3.77
CA ARG A 357 -0.05 -32.49 -3.72
C ARG A 357 -1.26 -33.30 -4.19
N ARG A 358 -2.47 -32.80 -3.97
CA ARG A 358 -3.71 -33.53 -4.26
C ARG A 358 -4.16 -33.35 -5.71
N ASN A 359 -4.03 -32.15 -6.27
CA ASN A 359 -4.37 -31.87 -7.66
C ASN A 359 -3.63 -30.61 -8.14
N ASP A 360 -2.90 -30.72 -9.25
CA ASP A 360 -2.17 -29.61 -9.87
C ASP A 360 -3.07 -28.46 -10.34
N LEU A 361 -4.39 -28.67 -10.47
CA LEU A 361 -5.38 -27.62 -10.79
C LEU A 361 -5.75 -26.77 -9.56
N LEU A 362 -5.46 -27.21 -8.34
CA LEU A 362 -5.74 -26.46 -7.11
C LEU A 362 -4.60 -25.48 -6.77
N GLN A 363 -4.27 -24.58 -7.71
CA GLN A 363 -3.19 -23.61 -7.54
C GLN A 363 -3.69 -22.29 -6.94
N PHE A 364 -3.90 -22.29 -5.63
CA PHE A 364 -4.25 -21.06 -4.91
C PHE A 364 -3.01 -20.29 -4.47
N THR A 365 -3.02 -18.98 -4.68
CA THR A 365 -2.16 -18.03 -3.97
C THR A 365 -2.76 -17.68 -2.60
N VAL A 366 -2.00 -16.98 -1.75
CA VAL A 366 -2.53 -16.46 -0.49
C VAL A 366 -3.66 -15.47 -0.76
N ASN A 367 -3.49 -14.57 -1.73
CA ASN A 367 -4.52 -13.59 -2.11
C ASN A 367 -5.82 -14.27 -2.54
N ASP A 368 -5.74 -15.38 -3.29
CA ASP A 368 -6.95 -16.07 -3.76
C ASP A 368 -7.79 -16.59 -2.59
N LEU A 369 -7.15 -17.14 -1.56
CA LEU A 369 -7.83 -17.62 -0.36
C LEU A 369 -8.38 -16.47 0.49
N LEU A 370 -7.65 -15.37 0.59
CA LEU A 370 -8.10 -14.17 1.31
C LEU A 370 -9.32 -13.53 0.64
N SER A 371 -9.30 -13.38 -0.68
CA SER A 371 -10.40 -12.82 -1.47
C SER A 371 -11.61 -13.75 -1.52
N LEU A 372 -11.40 -15.06 -1.68
CA LEU A 372 -12.47 -16.05 -1.60
C LEU A 372 -13.17 -15.98 -0.23
N TYR A 373 -12.39 -15.98 0.85
CA TYR A 373 -12.99 -15.91 2.18
C TYR A 373 -13.62 -14.54 2.46
N ARG A 374 -13.12 -13.45 1.88
CA ARG A 374 -13.75 -12.12 1.98
C ARG A 374 -15.17 -12.14 1.43
N ALA A 375 -15.39 -12.79 0.29
CA ALA A 375 -16.73 -12.98 -0.26
C ALA A 375 -17.62 -13.83 0.67
N ILE A 376 -17.10 -14.95 1.19
CA ILE A 376 -17.82 -15.80 2.15
C ILE A 376 -18.20 -15.01 3.40
N HIS A 377 -17.26 -14.24 3.95
CA HIS A 377 -17.45 -13.40 5.12
C HIS A 377 -18.49 -12.31 4.87
N ALA A 378 -18.53 -11.75 3.65
CA ALA A 378 -19.54 -10.76 3.28
C ALA A 378 -20.97 -11.27 3.48
N CYS A 379 -21.21 -12.58 3.25
CA CYS A 379 -22.53 -13.22 3.35
C CYS A 379 -22.79 -13.95 4.68
N THR A 380 -21.76 -14.13 5.50
CA THR A 380 -21.84 -14.97 6.72
C THR A 380 -21.53 -14.23 8.01
N TYR A 381 -21.12 -12.97 7.92
CA TYR A 381 -20.80 -12.14 9.07
C TYR A 381 -22.02 -12.01 10.00
N ARG A 382 -21.77 -12.14 11.30
CA ARG A 382 -22.75 -11.84 12.34
C ARG A 382 -22.06 -10.94 13.36
N PRO A 383 -22.61 -9.73 13.62
CA PRO A 383 -22.06 -8.85 14.64
C PRO A 383 -22.16 -9.48 16.03
N SER A 384 -21.26 -9.09 16.92
CA SER A 384 -21.33 -9.49 18.34
C SER A 384 -22.62 -9.00 19.02
N ALA A 385 -23.07 -9.76 20.02
CA ALA A 385 -24.29 -9.45 20.77
C ALA A 385 -24.24 -8.07 21.41
N ASP A 386 -23.08 -7.69 21.97
CA ASP A 386 -22.87 -6.41 22.63
C ASP A 386 -23.10 -5.23 21.68
N ILE A 387 -22.57 -5.31 20.46
CA ILE A 387 -22.77 -4.28 19.42
C ILE A 387 -24.24 -4.20 19.00
N LEU A 388 -24.90 -5.35 18.84
CA LEU A 388 -26.32 -5.38 18.50
C LEU A 388 -27.17 -4.73 19.59
N THR A 389 -26.93 -5.06 20.85
CA THR A 389 -27.66 -4.49 21.99
C THR A 389 -27.47 -2.99 22.08
N GLU A 390 -26.23 -2.51 21.93
CA GLU A 390 -25.93 -1.07 21.98
C GLU A 390 -26.56 -0.30 20.81
N LEU A 391 -26.48 -0.83 19.60
CA LEU A 391 -27.13 -0.23 18.43
C LEU A 391 -28.66 -0.25 18.54
N GLN A 392 -29.25 -1.31 19.07
CA GLN A 392 -30.70 -1.38 19.32
C GLN A 392 -31.14 -0.37 20.38
N ALA A 393 -30.36 -0.19 21.45
CA ALA A 393 -30.63 0.85 22.44
C ALA A 393 -30.59 2.24 21.80
N LEU A 394 -29.55 2.56 21.03
CA LEU A 394 -29.44 3.83 20.30
C LEU A 394 -30.56 4.03 19.28
N ALA A 395 -30.98 2.96 18.60
CA ALA A 395 -32.09 3.00 17.65
C ALA A 395 -33.43 3.35 18.33
N ASN A 396 -33.62 2.98 19.59
CA ASN A 396 -34.85 3.22 20.33
C ASN A 396 -34.92 4.62 20.99
N ASP A 397 -33.80 5.32 21.10
CA ASP A 397 -33.72 6.62 21.80
C ASP A 397 -34.28 7.83 21.00
N GLY A 398 -34.69 7.62 19.74
CA GLY A 398 -35.20 8.68 18.86
C GLY A 398 -34.14 9.69 18.37
N GLY A 399 -34.55 10.58 17.46
CA GLY A 399 -33.69 11.65 16.91
C GLY A 399 -32.59 11.19 15.94
N PRO A 400 -31.60 12.06 15.64
CA PRO A 400 -30.54 11.76 14.67
C PRO A 400 -29.70 10.52 15.00
N LYS A 401 -29.48 10.23 16.29
CA LYS A 401 -28.77 9.02 16.75
C LYS A 401 -29.50 7.73 16.41
N SER A 402 -30.83 7.73 16.49
CA SER A 402 -31.66 6.58 16.11
C SER A 402 -31.55 6.27 14.62
N ALA A 403 -31.49 7.30 13.77
CA ALA A 403 -31.26 7.14 12.34
C ALA A 403 -29.87 6.54 12.05
N ALA A 404 -28.81 7.06 12.69
CA ALA A 404 -27.45 6.53 12.53
C ALA A 404 -27.34 5.06 12.96
N ALA A 405 -27.92 4.71 14.12
CA ALA A 405 -27.95 3.34 14.61
C ALA A 405 -28.77 2.41 13.71
N SER A 406 -29.89 2.87 13.15
CA SER A 406 -30.70 2.11 12.20
C SER A 406 -29.94 1.83 10.89
N VAL A 407 -29.18 2.81 10.39
CA VAL A 407 -28.31 2.63 9.22
C VAL A 407 -27.19 1.64 9.54
N ALA A 408 -26.62 1.68 10.75
CA ALA A 408 -25.62 0.70 11.20
C ALA A 408 -26.20 -0.71 11.25
N LEU A 409 -27.36 -0.90 11.92
CA LEU A 409 -28.08 -2.18 12.01
C LEU A 409 -28.40 -2.74 10.62
N LYS A 410 -28.87 -1.89 9.70
CA LYS A 410 -29.13 -2.28 8.32
C LYS A 410 -27.85 -2.69 7.59
N ALA A 411 -26.75 -1.97 7.78
CA ALA A 411 -25.48 -2.25 7.12
C ALA A 411 -24.82 -3.56 7.60
N ILE A 412 -25.08 -3.98 8.85
CA ILE A 412 -24.55 -5.21 9.42
C ILE A 412 -25.55 -6.38 9.35
N SER A 413 -26.78 -6.15 8.87
CA SER A 413 -27.80 -7.20 8.79
C SER A 413 -27.50 -8.22 7.68
N PRO A 414 -27.84 -9.51 7.89
CA PRO A 414 -27.62 -10.56 6.89
C PRO A 414 -28.32 -10.30 5.54
N GLU A 415 -29.40 -9.51 5.53
CA GLU A 415 -30.18 -9.22 4.31
C GLU A 415 -29.47 -8.25 3.35
N ASN A 416 -28.56 -7.40 3.87
CA ASN A 416 -27.79 -6.44 3.07
C ASN A 416 -26.36 -6.93 2.79
N GLN A 417 -26.02 -8.12 3.26
CA GLN A 417 -24.73 -8.77 3.15
C GLN A 417 -24.57 -9.42 1.77
N ARG A 418 -24.22 -8.61 0.78
CA ARG A 418 -23.93 -9.06 -0.60
C ARG A 418 -22.45 -9.23 -0.84
N ASN A 419 -22.11 -10.16 -1.71
CA ASN A 419 -20.77 -10.32 -2.24
C ASN A 419 -20.33 -9.03 -2.97
N PRO A 420 -19.22 -8.39 -2.56
CA PRO A 420 -18.80 -7.14 -3.17
C PRO A 420 -17.90 -7.38 -4.39
N ALA A 421 -17.98 -6.48 -5.37
CA ALA A 421 -16.93 -6.36 -6.39
C ALA A 421 -15.66 -5.78 -5.74
N ILE A 422 -14.57 -6.55 -5.76
CA ILE A 422 -13.30 -6.21 -5.13
C ILE A 422 -12.32 -5.73 -6.20
N LEU A 423 -11.75 -4.54 -6.00
CA LEU A 423 -10.61 -4.06 -6.78
C LEU A 423 -9.32 -4.63 -6.18
N ILE A 424 -8.60 -5.41 -6.99
CA ILE A 424 -7.31 -6.01 -6.66
C ILE A 424 -6.25 -5.37 -7.57
N PRO A 425 -5.27 -4.63 -7.01
CA PRO A 425 -4.13 -4.14 -7.78
C PRO A 425 -3.24 -5.30 -8.22
N VAL A 426 -2.93 -5.40 -9.51
CA VAL A 426 -2.07 -6.44 -10.08
C VAL A 426 -0.79 -5.81 -10.63
N ASP A 427 0.38 -6.34 -10.27
CA ASP A 427 1.69 -5.85 -10.74
C ASP A 427 1.84 -6.07 -12.25
N ALA A 428 1.84 -4.96 -13.00
CA ALA A 428 2.00 -4.92 -14.46
C ALA A 428 3.43 -4.54 -14.89
N SER A 429 4.27 -4.17 -13.94
CA SER A 429 5.52 -3.45 -14.19
C SER A 429 6.61 -4.32 -14.84
N GLN A 430 6.47 -5.65 -14.87
CA GLN A 430 7.42 -6.52 -15.59
C GLN A 430 7.41 -6.25 -17.10
N ARG A 431 6.23 -6.00 -17.69
CA ARG A 431 6.09 -5.72 -19.13
C ARG A 431 6.32 -4.25 -19.44
N SER A 432 5.76 -3.37 -18.62
CA SER A 432 5.88 -1.92 -18.75
C SER A 432 6.06 -1.32 -17.35
N PRO A 433 7.30 -1.06 -16.91
CA PRO A 433 7.56 -0.51 -15.57
C PRO A 433 6.79 0.78 -15.29
N ARG A 434 6.47 1.56 -16.33
CA ARG A 434 5.73 2.83 -16.25
C ARG A 434 4.27 2.65 -15.82
N ASP A 435 3.68 1.49 -16.06
CA ASP A 435 2.26 1.27 -15.80
C ASP A 435 2.00 0.82 -14.35
N ARG A 436 3.04 0.33 -13.64
CA ARG A 436 3.06 -0.12 -12.23
C ARG A 436 2.01 -1.18 -11.88
N LEU A 437 0.75 -0.79 -11.83
CA LEU A 437 -0.39 -1.58 -11.41
C LEU A 437 -1.50 -1.51 -12.46
N TYR A 438 -2.09 -2.65 -12.76
CA TYR A 438 -3.37 -2.71 -13.45
C TYR A 438 -4.47 -3.12 -12.45
N PRO A 439 -5.57 -2.35 -12.35
CA PRO A 439 -6.68 -2.71 -11.49
C PRO A 439 -7.47 -3.86 -12.09
N MET A 440 -7.65 -4.93 -11.32
CA MET A 440 -8.55 -6.03 -11.63
C MET A 440 -9.77 -5.93 -10.71
N ASN A 441 -10.96 -5.69 -11.27
CA ASN A 441 -12.19 -5.85 -10.50
C ASN A 441 -12.66 -7.28 -10.62
N PHE A 442 -13.00 -7.86 -9.48
CA PHE A 442 -13.38 -9.25 -9.41
C PHE A 442 -14.49 -9.44 -8.39
N GLU A 443 -15.57 -10.08 -8.83
CA GLU A 443 -16.62 -10.58 -7.97
C GLU A 443 -16.47 -12.11 -7.88
N VAL A 444 -16.45 -12.64 -6.64
CA VAL A 444 -16.28 -14.08 -6.45
C VAL A 444 -17.58 -14.79 -6.80
N PRO A 445 -17.62 -15.75 -7.75
CA PRO A 445 -18.86 -16.41 -8.16
C PRO A 445 -19.31 -17.43 -7.11
N LEU A 446 -19.75 -16.98 -5.92
CA LEU A 446 -20.11 -17.83 -4.80
C LEU A 446 -21.39 -18.63 -5.07
N GLU A 447 -22.39 -17.99 -5.65
CA GLU A 447 -23.70 -18.58 -5.94
C GLU A 447 -23.59 -19.55 -7.12
N GLU A 448 -22.93 -19.13 -8.19
CA GLU A 448 -22.77 -19.93 -9.42
C GLU A 448 -21.94 -21.20 -9.18
N LEU A 449 -20.98 -21.14 -8.26
CA LEU A 449 -20.16 -22.29 -7.86
C LEU A 449 -20.73 -23.05 -6.65
N ASP A 450 -21.85 -22.62 -6.07
CA ASP A 450 -22.51 -23.21 -4.90
C ASP A 450 -21.53 -23.47 -3.72
N LEU A 451 -20.53 -22.60 -3.55
CA LEU A 451 -19.38 -22.89 -2.69
C LEU A 451 -19.75 -22.96 -1.21
N LEU A 452 -20.76 -22.19 -0.77
CA LEU A 452 -21.21 -22.18 0.62
C LEU A 452 -21.93 -23.50 0.98
N THR A 453 -22.88 -23.93 0.16
CA THR A 453 -23.62 -25.18 0.35
C THR A 453 -22.68 -26.37 0.30
N LEU A 454 -21.81 -26.43 -0.72
CA LEU A 454 -20.84 -27.51 -0.87
C LEU A 454 -19.88 -27.59 0.32
N HIS A 455 -19.45 -26.44 0.86
CA HIS A 455 -18.62 -26.41 2.05
C HIS A 455 -19.36 -26.97 3.27
N GLN A 456 -20.58 -26.50 3.54
CA GLN A 456 -21.39 -26.95 4.67
C GLN A 456 -21.68 -28.45 4.60
N GLN A 457 -22.11 -28.94 3.43
CA GLN A 457 -22.36 -30.37 3.19
C GLN A 457 -21.08 -31.19 3.38
N SER A 458 -19.94 -30.74 2.83
CA SER A 458 -18.65 -31.43 2.99
C SER A 458 -18.27 -31.60 4.46
N ILE A 459 -18.46 -30.56 5.29
CA ILE A 459 -18.19 -30.63 6.73
C ILE A 459 -19.19 -31.51 7.46
N GLN A 460 -20.48 -31.43 7.12
CA GLN A 460 -21.51 -32.28 7.72
C GLN A 460 -21.24 -33.76 7.45
N PHE A 461 -20.99 -34.14 6.20
CA PHE A 461 -20.66 -35.51 5.81
C PHE A 461 -19.33 -35.96 6.41
N LEU A 462 -18.30 -35.11 6.46
CA LEU A 462 -17.04 -35.44 7.12
C LEU A 462 -17.22 -35.73 8.61
N LYS A 463 -18.07 -34.96 9.30
CA LYS A 463 -18.38 -35.20 10.72
C LYS A 463 -19.16 -36.50 10.92
N ALA A 464 -20.18 -36.73 10.11
CA ALA A 464 -21.01 -37.95 10.18
C ALA A 464 -20.18 -39.21 9.89
N TYR A 465 -19.37 -39.18 8.84
CA TYR A 465 -18.44 -40.26 8.49
C TYR A 465 -17.47 -40.57 9.64
N LYS A 466 -16.86 -39.56 10.28
CA LYS A 466 -15.94 -39.76 11.40
C LYS A 466 -16.57 -40.39 12.66
N ILE A 467 -17.88 -40.30 12.79
CA ILE A 467 -18.64 -40.86 13.93
C ILE A 467 -19.32 -42.19 13.50
N GLY A 468 -19.05 -42.69 12.29
CA GLY A 468 -19.58 -43.95 11.78
C GLY A 468 -21.06 -43.89 11.36
N SER A 469 -21.64 -42.68 11.23
CA SER A 469 -23.06 -42.48 10.95
C SER A 469 -23.41 -42.18 9.50
N ALA A 470 -22.41 -42.09 8.60
CA ALA A 470 -22.62 -41.85 7.17
C ALA A 470 -21.70 -42.69 6.28
N ASP A 471 -22.22 -43.02 5.09
CA ASP A 471 -21.48 -43.69 4.01
C ASP A 471 -20.38 -42.79 3.46
N TYR A 472 -19.14 -43.29 3.46
CA TYR A 472 -17.97 -42.61 2.89
C TYR A 472 -18.21 -42.19 1.43
N ALA A 473 -18.97 -42.97 0.65
CA ALA A 473 -19.25 -42.64 -0.75
C ALA A 473 -20.00 -41.32 -0.92
N GLN A 474 -20.86 -40.95 0.05
CA GLN A 474 -21.56 -39.65 0.04
C GLN A 474 -20.59 -38.50 0.32
N PHE A 475 -19.71 -38.68 1.32
CA PHE A 475 -18.66 -37.71 1.61
C PHE A 475 -17.72 -37.52 0.42
N ASP A 476 -17.21 -38.61 -0.18
CA ASP A 476 -16.30 -38.58 -1.33
C ASP A 476 -16.91 -37.85 -2.52
N ARG A 477 -18.20 -38.09 -2.83
CA ARG A 477 -18.91 -37.40 -3.91
C ARG A 477 -18.96 -35.88 -3.70
N VAL A 478 -19.36 -35.44 -2.50
CA VAL A 478 -19.47 -34.00 -2.18
C VAL A 478 -18.09 -33.36 -2.11
N GLN A 479 -17.10 -34.04 -1.51
CA GLN A 479 -15.71 -33.59 -1.44
C GLN A 479 -15.13 -33.36 -2.84
N ARG A 480 -15.28 -34.32 -3.76
CA ARG A 480 -14.77 -34.19 -5.14
C ARG A 480 -15.41 -33.02 -5.87
N ARG A 481 -16.74 -32.87 -5.75
CA ARG A 481 -17.46 -31.73 -6.34
C ARG A 481 -16.96 -30.41 -5.77
N TYR A 482 -16.80 -30.33 -4.45
CA TYR A 482 -16.33 -29.10 -3.81
C TYR A 482 -14.90 -28.72 -4.23
N LEU A 483 -13.98 -29.68 -4.20
CA LEU A 483 -12.60 -29.45 -4.65
C LEU A 483 -12.54 -29.10 -6.16
N ALA A 484 -13.41 -29.67 -6.99
CA ALA A 484 -13.51 -29.31 -8.40
C ALA A 484 -13.98 -27.85 -8.60
N MET A 485 -14.98 -27.40 -7.84
CA MET A 485 -15.44 -26.00 -7.89
C MET A 485 -14.34 -25.03 -7.41
N LEU A 486 -13.58 -25.39 -6.37
CA LEU A 486 -12.42 -24.61 -5.94
C LEU A 486 -11.33 -24.55 -7.02
N ALA A 487 -11.05 -25.66 -7.71
CA ALA A 487 -10.10 -25.65 -8.83
C ALA A 487 -10.59 -24.74 -9.98
N GLY A 488 -11.88 -24.79 -10.31
CA GLY A 488 -12.50 -23.89 -11.29
C GLY A 488 -12.34 -22.42 -10.91
N PHE A 489 -12.61 -22.07 -9.65
CA PHE A 489 -12.36 -20.71 -9.14
C PHE A 489 -10.89 -20.29 -9.29
N GLY A 490 -9.95 -21.15 -8.91
CA GLY A 490 -8.51 -20.87 -9.03
C GLY A 490 -8.07 -20.62 -10.48
N ALA A 491 -8.63 -21.38 -11.43
CA ALA A 491 -8.38 -21.21 -12.86
C ALA A 491 -8.95 -19.87 -13.39
N VAL A 492 -10.19 -19.52 -13.02
CA VAL A 492 -10.81 -18.24 -13.40
C VAL A 492 -10.00 -17.05 -12.87
N MET A 493 -9.60 -17.10 -11.61
CA MET A 493 -8.79 -16.05 -10.98
C MET A 493 -7.41 -15.92 -11.64
N SER A 494 -6.77 -17.04 -11.97
CA SER A 494 -5.49 -17.03 -12.69
C SER A 494 -5.62 -16.39 -14.06
N ARG A 495 -6.67 -16.75 -14.81
CA ARG A 495 -6.94 -16.16 -16.13
C ARG A 495 -7.26 -14.67 -16.06
N ALA A 496 -8.05 -14.25 -15.06
CA ALA A 496 -8.37 -12.84 -14.84
C ALA A 496 -7.10 -12.01 -14.58
N LYS A 497 -6.15 -12.54 -13.78
CA LYS A 497 -4.85 -11.89 -13.55
C LYS A 497 -4.00 -11.81 -14.82
N GLU A 498 -3.97 -12.85 -15.64
CA GLU A 498 -3.25 -12.83 -16.93
C GLU A 498 -3.79 -11.73 -17.85
N ILE A 499 -5.11 -11.64 -18.00
CA ILE A 499 -5.79 -10.61 -18.80
C ILE A 499 -5.49 -9.20 -18.23
N ALA A 500 -5.53 -9.06 -16.90
CA ALA A 500 -5.18 -7.81 -16.24
C ALA A 500 -3.72 -7.42 -16.52
N ILE A 501 -2.75 -8.32 -16.33
CA ILE A 501 -1.32 -8.08 -16.59
C ILE A 501 -1.04 -7.75 -18.06
N ALA A 502 -1.80 -8.35 -18.99
CA ALA A 502 -1.71 -8.04 -20.41
C ALA A 502 -2.18 -6.60 -20.73
N GLY A 503 -2.87 -5.93 -19.80
CA GLY A 503 -3.50 -4.63 -20.01
C GLY A 503 -4.77 -4.73 -20.86
N GLU A 504 -5.30 -5.94 -21.03
CA GLU A 504 -6.44 -6.29 -21.89
C GLU A 504 -7.75 -6.38 -21.11
N ALA A 505 -7.71 -6.17 -19.79
CA ALA A 505 -8.92 -6.08 -18.97
C ALA A 505 -9.80 -4.91 -19.45
N ALA A 506 -11.11 -5.14 -19.56
CA ALA A 506 -12.07 -4.12 -19.96
C ALA A 506 -11.96 -2.86 -19.08
N SER A 507 -11.65 -3.01 -17.79
CA SER A 507 -11.35 -1.90 -16.87
C SER A 507 -10.15 -1.06 -17.33
N VAL A 508 -9.07 -1.67 -17.81
CA VAL A 508 -7.85 -0.98 -18.27
C VAL A 508 -8.07 -0.29 -19.61
N GLY A 509 -8.76 -0.95 -20.55
CA GLY A 509 -9.13 -0.37 -21.84
C GLY A 509 -10.05 0.85 -21.67
N THR A 510 -11.07 0.74 -20.83
CA THR A 510 -11.99 1.85 -20.52
C THR A 510 -11.31 2.95 -19.71
N VAL A 511 -10.45 2.64 -18.73
CA VAL A 511 -9.68 3.67 -17.99
C VAL A 511 -8.72 4.42 -18.92
N LYS A 512 -8.03 3.74 -19.84
CA LYS A 512 -7.16 4.40 -20.84
C LYS A 512 -7.96 5.25 -21.82
N LEU A 513 -9.13 4.77 -22.28
CA LEU A 513 -10.04 5.55 -23.12
C LEU A 513 -10.57 6.79 -22.38
N LEU A 514 -11.06 6.63 -21.16
CA LEU A 514 -11.59 7.73 -20.34
C LEU A 514 -10.51 8.77 -19.99
N ALA A 515 -9.28 8.33 -19.70
CA ALA A 515 -8.15 9.21 -19.40
C ALA A 515 -7.70 10.10 -20.58
N HIS A 516 -8.12 9.76 -21.81
CA HIS A 516 -7.80 10.50 -23.03
C HIS A 516 -9.01 11.19 -23.69
N LEU A 517 -10.18 11.18 -23.05
CA LEU A 517 -11.34 11.89 -23.58
C LEU A 517 -11.20 13.42 -23.43
N PRO A 518 -11.56 14.20 -24.46
CA PRO A 518 -11.73 15.64 -24.32
C PRO A 518 -12.73 16.00 -23.23
N THR A 519 -12.44 17.04 -22.44
CA THR A 519 -13.23 17.50 -21.28
C THR A 519 -14.75 17.62 -21.52
N PRO A 520 -15.24 18.08 -22.69
CA PRO A 520 -16.68 18.16 -22.96
C PRO A 520 -17.38 16.79 -23.01
N LEU A 521 -16.69 15.74 -23.44
CA LEU A 521 -17.23 14.38 -23.52
C LEU A 521 -17.26 13.70 -22.14
N GLN A 522 -16.26 13.95 -21.30
CA GLN A 522 -16.27 13.48 -19.90
C GLN A 522 -17.49 14.07 -19.15
N ARG A 523 -17.78 15.37 -19.34
CA ARG A 523 -18.96 16.04 -18.76
C ARG A 523 -20.30 15.45 -19.20
N LEU A 524 -20.37 14.97 -20.44
CA LEU A 524 -21.59 14.38 -21.01
C LEU A 524 -21.81 12.94 -20.50
N LEU A 525 -20.72 12.25 -20.15
CA LEU A 525 -20.76 10.91 -19.57
C LEU A 525 -21.13 10.94 -18.08
N ASP A 526 -20.64 11.93 -17.32
CA ASP A 526 -20.97 12.12 -15.90
C ASP A 526 -22.43 12.55 -15.67
N SER A 527 -23.13 13.08 -16.70
CA SER A 527 -24.51 13.56 -16.60
C SER A 527 -25.58 12.50 -16.92
N VAL A 528 -25.20 11.25 -17.22
CA VAL A 528 -26.13 10.14 -17.50
C VAL A 528 -26.31 9.25 -16.25
N PRO A 529 -27.42 9.36 -15.51
CA PRO A 529 -27.63 8.59 -14.28
C PRO A 529 -27.87 7.10 -14.55
N GLY A 530 -27.39 6.22 -13.67
CA GLY A 530 -27.77 4.79 -13.62
C GLY A 530 -26.96 3.84 -14.51
N GLN A 531 -26.62 4.21 -15.76
CA GLN A 531 -25.76 3.37 -16.62
C GLN A 531 -24.28 3.48 -16.24
N PHE A 532 -23.84 4.68 -15.84
CA PHE A 532 -22.48 4.91 -15.34
C PHE A 532 -22.25 4.33 -13.96
N ASP A 533 -23.30 4.08 -13.17
CA ASP A 533 -23.15 3.54 -11.83
C ASP A 533 -22.74 2.07 -11.84
N LEU A 534 -23.39 1.28 -12.69
CA LEU A 534 -23.07 -0.12 -12.97
C LEU A 534 -21.69 -0.25 -13.63
N LEU A 535 -21.35 0.64 -14.58
CA LEU A 535 -20.02 0.71 -15.20
C LEU A 535 -18.93 1.14 -14.22
N ASN A 536 -19.17 2.14 -13.36
CA ASN A 536 -18.21 2.58 -12.33
C ASN A 536 -17.99 1.51 -11.26
N ASP A 537 -19.01 0.78 -10.84
CA ASP A 537 -18.86 -0.32 -9.88
C ASP A 537 -18.06 -1.47 -10.49
N LEU A 538 -18.29 -1.75 -11.78
CA LEU A 538 -17.58 -2.76 -12.58
C LEU A 538 -16.14 -2.32 -12.97
N ILE A 539 -15.87 -1.00 -13.03
CA ILE A 539 -14.55 -0.42 -13.36
C ILE A 539 -13.72 -0.02 -12.13
N LYS A 540 -14.32 0.30 -10.98
CA LYS A 540 -13.61 0.84 -9.81
C LYS A 540 -13.74 -0.02 -8.54
N GLY A 541 -14.66 -0.99 -8.49
CA GLY A 541 -14.95 -1.81 -7.32
C GLY A 541 -15.53 -1.02 -6.15
N ARG A 542 -16.20 -1.72 -5.22
CA ARG A 542 -16.73 -1.11 -3.98
C ARG A 542 -15.76 -1.24 -2.80
N GLU A 543 -14.78 -2.14 -2.94
CA GLU A 543 -13.74 -2.38 -1.95
C GLU A 543 -12.36 -2.41 -2.60
N ILE A 544 -11.34 -1.96 -1.86
CA ILE A 544 -9.95 -2.07 -2.26
C ILE A 544 -9.32 -3.19 -1.45
N PHE A 545 -8.64 -4.13 -2.12
CA PHE A 545 -7.92 -5.21 -1.47
C PHE A 545 -6.45 -5.19 -1.87
N SER A 546 -5.62 -4.60 -1.01
CA SER A 546 -4.19 -4.36 -1.29
C SER A 546 -3.32 -5.22 -0.37
N ASN A 547 -2.55 -6.13 -0.96
CA ASN A 547 -1.60 -6.97 -0.24
C ASN A 547 -0.19 -6.76 -0.79
N VAL A 548 0.70 -6.20 0.03
CA VAL A 548 2.11 -5.98 -0.32
C VAL A 548 3.00 -7.19 -0.01
N GLY A 549 2.45 -8.21 0.63
CA GLY A 549 3.16 -9.43 0.97
C GLY A 549 4.31 -9.17 1.94
N LYS A 550 5.39 -9.91 1.76
CA LYS A 550 6.64 -9.77 2.51
C LYS A 550 7.69 -9.13 1.60
N VAL A 551 8.15 -7.92 1.95
CA VAL A 551 9.10 -7.16 1.12
C VAL A 551 10.43 -7.89 0.96
N ALA A 552 10.99 -8.37 2.08
CA ALA A 552 12.23 -9.12 2.14
C ALA A 552 12.19 -10.11 3.30
N SER A 553 13.00 -11.17 3.25
CA SER A 553 13.12 -12.16 4.34
C SER A 553 13.43 -11.50 5.69
N THR A 554 14.19 -10.41 5.67
CA THR A 554 14.64 -9.61 6.82
C THR A 554 13.96 -8.24 6.95
N SER A 555 12.82 -8.03 6.27
CA SER A 555 12.10 -6.74 6.26
C SER A 555 11.82 -6.22 7.66
N THR A 556 12.02 -4.92 7.86
CA THR A 556 11.72 -4.22 9.13
C THR A 556 10.28 -3.71 9.19
N LEU A 557 9.59 -3.63 8.05
CA LEU A 557 8.19 -3.21 7.99
C LEU A 557 7.26 -4.21 8.68
N THR A 558 6.32 -3.68 9.47
CA THR A 558 5.39 -4.47 10.29
C THR A 558 3.92 -4.21 10.01
N ARG A 559 3.56 -3.02 9.50
CA ARG A 559 2.17 -2.58 9.31
C ARG A 559 2.02 -1.88 7.96
N PHE A 560 0.82 -1.94 7.38
CA PHE A 560 0.48 -1.32 6.11
C PHE A 560 -1.00 -0.99 6.08
N ILE A 561 -1.34 0.23 5.64
CA ILE A 561 -2.71 0.64 5.29
C ILE A 561 -2.74 1.04 3.82
N THR A 562 -3.84 0.78 3.12
CA THR A 562 -4.02 1.23 1.73
C THR A 562 -4.79 2.53 1.66
N ALA A 563 -4.58 3.35 0.62
CA ALA A 563 -5.44 4.48 0.34
C ALA A 563 -6.79 4.09 -0.27
N LYS A 564 -7.70 5.04 -0.15
CA LYS A 564 -8.97 5.18 -0.86
C LYS A 564 -8.86 6.49 -1.67
N ASP A 565 -9.33 6.48 -2.91
CA ASP A 565 -9.49 7.70 -3.72
C ASP A 565 -10.72 8.50 -3.26
N ASP A 566 -10.91 9.71 -3.79
CA ASP A 566 -12.05 10.57 -3.42
C ASP A 566 -13.41 10.01 -3.89
N ASN A 567 -13.45 8.79 -4.42
CA ASN A 567 -14.67 8.12 -4.83
C ASN A 567 -15.50 7.68 -3.60
N GLU A 568 -16.71 8.22 -3.47
CA GLU A 568 -17.65 7.92 -2.40
C GLU A 568 -18.18 6.48 -2.43
N LYS A 569 -18.09 5.79 -3.58
CA LYS A 569 -18.58 4.41 -3.73
C LYS A 569 -17.70 3.37 -3.05
N LYS A 570 -16.44 3.71 -2.75
CA LYS A 570 -15.52 2.80 -2.08
C LYS A 570 -15.77 2.84 -0.58
N ILE A 571 -16.35 1.76 -0.08
CA ILE A 571 -16.85 1.72 1.30
C ILE A 571 -15.91 1.02 2.27
N LEU A 572 -15.02 0.15 1.79
CA LEU A 572 -14.01 -0.54 2.60
C LEU A 572 -12.66 -0.57 1.89
N ALA A 573 -11.58 -0.44 2.66
CA ALA A 573 -10.21 -0.55 2.15
C ALA A 573 -9.37 -1.47 3.05
N TRP A 574 -8.88 -2.57 2.47
CA TRP A 574 -8.11 -3.61 3.14
C TRP A 574 -6.62 -3.48 2.78
N GLY A 575 -5.78 -3.33 3.80
CA GLY A 575 -4.33 -3.34 3.69
C GLY A 575 -3.75 -4.59 4.35
N ILE A 576 -2.87 -5.31 3.67
CA ILE A 576 -2.25 -6.53 4.19
C ILE A 576 -0.74 -6.50 4.00
N LEU A 577 0.00 -6.83 5.05
CA LEU A 577 1.46 -7.01 5.05
C LEU A 577 1.85 -8.26 5.82
N THR A 578 2.90 -8.95 5.39
CA THR A 578 3.53 -10.05 6.13
C THR A 578 4.93 -9.65 6.56
N ASP A 579 5.21 -9.68 7.85
CA ASP A 579 6.50 -9.25 8.40
C ASP A 579 7.61 -10.32 8.26
N ALA A 580 8.82 -9.98 8.74
CA ALA A 580 9.96 -10.89 8.75
C ALA A 580 9.69 -12.19 9.50
N GLN A 581 8.90 -12.14 10.57
CA GLN A 581 8.54 -13.25 11.45
C GLN A 581 7.42 -14.13 10.88
N GLY A 582 6.85 -13.74 9.74
CA GLY A 582 5.76 -14.46 9.08
C GLY A 582 4.39 -14.21 9.72
N VAL A 583 4.25 -13.11 10.47
CA VAL A 583 2.97 -12.63 10.98
C VAL A 583 2.30 -11.79 9.90
N MET A 584 1.07 -12.13 9.55
CA MET A 584 0.25 -11.37 8.61
C MET A 584 -0.59 -10.37 9.38
N ARG A 585 -0.39 -9.07 9.12
CA ARG A 585 -1.22 -8.00 9.68
C ARG A 585 -2.19 -7.49 8.62
N ILE A 586 -3.45 -7.37 9.00
CA ILE A 586 -4.53 -6.83 8.19
C ILE A 586 -5.02 -5.54 8.85
N SER A 587 -5.11 -4.47 8.07
CA SER A 587 -5.78 -3.23 8.43
C SER A 587 -7.06 -3.08 7.63
N LEU A 588 -8.12 -2.58 8.26
CA LEU A 588 -9.38 -2.25 7.62
C LEU A 588 -9.72 -0.78 7.88
N ARG A 589 -10.02 -0.04 6.80
CA ARG A 589 -10.60 1.30 6.86
C ARG A 589 -12.03 1.23 6.35
N ASP A 590 -12.96 1.78 7.13
CA ASP A 590 -14.39 1.71 6.89
C ASP A 590 -15.00 3.09 6.69
N PHE A 591 -15.66 3.26 5.56
CA PHE A 591 -16.28 4.49 5.09
C PHE A 591 -17.77 4.31 4.85
N ARG A 592 -18.37 3.20 5.32
CA ARG A 592 -19.79 2.94 5.14
C ARG A 592 -20.62 4.07 5.75
N PRO A 593 -21.83 4.36 5.24
CA PRO A 593 -22.62 5.52 5.67
C PRO A 593 -22.83 5.65 7.18
N HIS A 594 -22.99 4.53 7.89
CA HIS A 594 -23.15 4.55 9.35
C HIS A 594 -21.91 5.07 10.09
N VAL A 595 -20.70 4.87 9.56
CA VAL A 595 -19.47 5.40 10.16
C VAL A 595 -19.51 6.92 10.18
N ILE A 596 -19.84 7.53 9.04
CA ILE A 596 -19.94 8.98 8.90
C ILE A 596 -20.94 9.54 9.90
N MET A 597 -22.17 8.99 9.88
CA MET A 597 -23.24 9.44 10.77
C MET A 597 -22.90 9.27 12.26
N LEU A 598 -22.28 8.14 12.64
CA LEU A 598 -21.90 7.90 14.04
C LEU A 598 -20.79 8.86 14.48
N VAL A 599 -19.76 9.10 13.66
CA VAL A 599 -18.66 10.00 14.00
C VAL A 599 -19.14 11.44 14.14
N GLU A 600 -19.97 11.93 13.22
CA GLU A 600 -20.55 13.28 13.28
C GLU A 600 -21.39 13.51 14.54
N LEU A 601 -22.00 12.46 15.08
CA LEU A 601 -22.79 12.49 16.31
C LEU A 601 -21.97 12.21 17.58
N GLY A 602 -20.65 12.07 17.50
CA GLY A 602 -19.77 11.81 18.64
C GLY A 602 -19.63 10.34 19.04
N TYR A 603 -20.16 9.40 18.26
CA TYR A 603 -20.10 7.94 18.49
C TYR A 603 -18.97 7.26 17.70
N GLY A 604 -17.84 7.95 17.50
CA GLY A 604 -16.70 7.42 16.73
C GLY A 604 -16.07 6.15 17.35
N GLU A 605 -16.14 6.00 18.67
CA GLU A 605 -15.70 4.78 19.36
C GLU A 605 -16.57 3.57 18.99
N LEU A 606 -17.90 3.75 18.95
CA LEU A 606 -18.82 2.69 18.52
C LEU A 606 -18.59 2.31 17.05
N ALA A 607 -18.39 3.29 16.16
CA ALA A 607 -18.02 3.02 14.77
C ALA A 607 -16.73 2.19 14.68
N SER A 608 -15.71 2.53 15.46
CA SER A 608 -14.44 1.79 15.51
C SER A 608 -14.62 0.37 16.05
N ARG A 609 -15.45 0.18 17.08
CA ARG A 609 -15.80 -1.15 17.63
C ARG A 609 -16.52 -2.03 16.60
N ILE A 610 -17.45 -1.46 15.82
CA ILE A 610 -18.12 -2.17 14.71
C ILE A 610 -17.10 -2.62 13.65
N THR A 611 -16.20 -1.74 13.24
CA THR A 611 -15.15 -2.09 12.26
C THR A 611 -14.18 -3.14 12.80
N GLN A 612 -13.82 -3.07 14.09
CA GLN A 612 -12.94 -4.06 14.73
C GLN A 612 -13.62 -5.43 14.88
N ASP A 613 -14.89 -5.48 15.25
CA ASP A 613 -15.69 -6.71 15.33
C ASP A 613 -15.77 -7.39 13.95
N TYR A 614 -16.01 -6.60 12.90
CA TYR A 614 -16.01 -7.08 11.51
C TYR A 614 -14.68 -7.74 11.13
N LEU A 615 -13.56 -7.05 11.39
CA LEU A 615 -12.22 -7.58 11.08
C LEU A 615 -11.87 -8.82 11.93
N ASN A 616 -12.22 -8.83 13.20
CA ASN A 616 -11.99 -9.99 14.08
C ASN A 616 -12.80 -11.20 13.61
N ALA A 617 -14.07 -11.02 13.24
CA ALA A 617 -14.91 -12.06 12.69
C ALA A 617 -14.35 -12.59 11.34
N TYR A 618 -13.81 -11.71 10.48
CA TYR A 618 -13.12 -12.11 9.25
C TYR A 618 -11.90 -13.00 9.55
N THR A 619 -11.00 -12.58 10.43
CA THR A 619 -9.75 -13.31 10.69
C THR A 619 -10.01 -14.66 11.39
N PHE A 620 -10.89 -14.69 12.38
CA PHE A 620 -11.30 -15.93 13.05
C PHE A 620 -11.97 -16.89 12.08
N GLY A 621 -12.92 -16.38 11.30
CA GLY A 621 -13.65 -17.15 10.31
C GLY A 621 -12.74 -17.71 9.21
N LEU A 622 -11.77 -16.92 8.74
CA LEU A 622 -10.77 -17.37 7.77
C LEU A 622 -9.96 -18.53 8.32
N ASN A 623 -9.46 -18.42 9.54
CA ASN A 623 -8.69 -19.47 10.18
C ASN A 623 -9.51 -20.77 10.29
N LYS A 624 -10.77 -20.66 10.70
CA LYS A 624 -11.69 -21.81 10.75
C LYS A 624 -11.90 -22.43 9.37
N TYR A 625 -12.19 -21.60 8.36
CA TYR A 625 -12.38 -22.05 6.98
C TYR A 625 -11.16 -22.79 6.42
N ILE A 626 -9.95 -22.27 6.68
CA ILE A 626 -8.69 -22.89 6.25
C ILE A 626 -8.48 -24.24 6.93
N GLN A 627 -8.78 -24.36 8.24
CA GLN A 627 -8.71 -25.63 8.95
C GLN A 627 -9.73 -26.64 8.43
N GLU A 628 -10.96 -26.18 8.16
CA GLU A 628 -12.04 -26.99 7.58
C GLU A 628 -11.66 -27.49 6.18
N LEU A 629 -11.15 -26.62 5.32
CA LEU A 629 -10.61 -26.99 4.00
C LEU A 629 -9.46 -27.98 4.10
N TYR A 630 -8.53 -27.79 5.04
CA TYR A 630 -7.43 -28.73 5.26
C TYR A 630 -7.96 -30.11 5.62
N ARG A 631 -8.94 -30.20 6.54
CA ARG A 631 -9.57 -31.47 6.93
C ARG A 631 -10.34 -32.13 5.79
N ILE A 632 -11.09 -31.34 5.01
CA ILE A 632 -11.78 -31.83 3.82
C ILE A 632 -10.74 -32.37 2.84
N THR A 633 -9.66 -31.65 2.58
CA THR A 633 -8.64 -32.03 1.57
C THR A 633 -7.78 -33.20 2.02
N LEU A 634 -7.61 -33.43 3.32
CA LEU A 634 -6.81 -34.55 3.83
C LEU A 634 -7.60 -35.85 3.87
N ALA A 635 -8.92 -35.79 4.10
CA ALA A 635 -9.73 -36.99 4.21
C ALA A 635 -9.70 -37.82 2.92
N GLY A 636 -9.50 -39.13 3.08
CA GLY A 636 -9.52 -40.14 2.02
C GLY A 636 -10.13 -41.44 2.55
N GLN A 637 -10.20 -42.48 1.70
CA GLN A 637 -10.72 -43.78 2.12
C GLN A 637 -9.92 -44.27 3.34
N PRO A 638 -10.59 -44.84 4.35
CA PRO A 638 -9.87 -45.57 5.38
C PRO A 638 -9.14 -46.71 4.67
N SER A 639 -7.83 -46.81 4.85
CA SER A 639 -7.07 -47.99 4.45
C SER A 639 -7.66 -49.18 5.21
N ASP A 640 -8.15 -50.19 4.48
CA ASP A 640 -8.56 -51.47 5.06
C ASP A 640 -7.40 -51.99 5.92
N SER A 641 -7.62 -52.06 7.22
CA SER A 641 -6.74 -52.69 8.21
C SER A 641 -7.22 -54.09 8.52
#